data_AF-A0A948V2R1-F1
#
_entry.id   AF-A0A948V2R1-F1
#
_cell.length_a   1.000
_cell.length_b   1.000
_cell.length_c   1.000
_cell.angle_alpha   90.00
_cell.angle_beta   90.00
_cell.angle_gamma   90.00
#
_symmetry.space_group_name_H-M   'P 1'
#
loop_
_entity.id
_entity.type
_entity.pdbx_description
1 polymer ?
#
loop_
_entity_poly.entity_id
_entity_poly.type
_entity_poly.pdbx_seq_one_letter_code
_entity_poly.pdbx_strand_id
1 'polypeptide(L)'
;SFCGGVAQNKGMIRAFKEVLGLSENFIISEHAGTMGAIGAALLAKDKVDLRRLFSFVMEKEKIKHPEPLIISSIDETNKHKTYSCKNKRVWVGIDIGSISTNVIAIDEEKRVVARRYLMTASRPIEAVVKGLYEIGEELGDVEVVGCGTTGSGRYMSGDFIGADVVKNEITAQARAAWEIDPEVDTIFEIGGQDSKFISIDNKAIIDFEMNKVCAAGTGSFLEEQAERLNISIKEEFAKEAFLSKTPIPLGERCTVFIESDIVHHQQLGAERRDLVAGLAYSIVHNYLNKVVQDKRIGKNIFFQGGVANNKAVVAAFEAVLGKKITVPENHDVTGAIGVALIAQENSEKVLGKKITAAENHDVTGAIGVALIAQENSHGKSRFKGFDLRHRKYDLSSFECKACPNHCEIKKVGLEDDEPLFYGARCERFEVKKKKKASNLPDLFAEREELLENIYQKQREQKEADGLTIGIPSSRTPEKEADDLTIGIPSSRTPEKEADDLTIGIPSSRTTNPEPRTPENEADGPTIGIPRAVIFYELYPFYNAFFSELGFRVVFSERTNKELIHKGVENAGIDICFPIKLAYGHILSLLEKGVDYLFLPSIINLKQTSPYFSDCYLCPYVQSLAYTAKAILNLGNTKVLSPVVRFNLKSSQIEKDLVDFGETLGKTASKIREAYRVAEKTQDDFRCRIQERGKEVLAGLSPEDRAIVIISRPYNGQDAALNLELPKKLRDLDTLAIPMDFLPLDSVDVSSDWPNMYWRLGQRILSAAEIISHDPRLFALYLTSYGCGPDSFICTFFRTKMSNKPHLVIEVDEHSADVGAITRCEAFLDSIAHSKKKIGKCRRVKTLSIKRGERKKIYLPYMSDHAFALAGAFSACGVQAEVMPPSDEESVFWGRKHTTGRECYPAIITTGDMIRQLKRGDFDPKTSCFFMGGSSGPCRFGQYSMLQRLILDDFGYQDVPIYAPNQAKNFFADMSIVGKDFERLAWQGIVAIDILEKAIRRIRPYEVTKGETERVYQQYVEAVAEAIRRRANLFAVMKEAKNGFSKIERGNDRRPVIGLIGEFFVRSHSFSNENIVKKLEALGLEVWSAPVNEWFLYRNFRRNMHSKIFGDWRSLFETTIKNWVQVKDEHKLSHPFCSLETINEPSTGKILALAEPYIHRTFEGEAIMSIGKACDFIERGVSGLVNTIPFTCMPGTIAQAVLKKVSEDYGNIPHLTIAYDGLSQANTEMRLETFAHQAKERKERQG
;
A
#
# COMPACT_ATOMS: atom_id res chain seq x y z
N SER A 1 -26.48 35.76 30.92
CA SER A 1 -26.45 36.11 29.48
C SER A 1 -26.14 34.84 28.71
N PHE A 2 -26.99 34.43 27.77
CA PHE A 2 -26.74 33.27 26.89
C PHE A 2 -26.20 33.76 25.54
N CYS A 3 -25.01 33.31 25.16
CA CYS A 3 -24.27 33.78 23.99
C CYS A 3 -23.69 32.61 23.18
N GLY A 4 -23.29 32.85 21.94
CA GLY A 4 -22.88 31.85 20.95
C GLY A 4 -24.00 31.51 19.97
N GLY A 5 -23.69 30.81 18.86
CA GLY A 5 -24.67 30.49 17.81
C GLY A 5 -25.87 29.68 18.32
N VAL A 6 -25.65 28.84 19.33
CA VAL A 6 -26.70 28.04 19.97
C VAL A 6 -27.75 28.91 20.68
N ALA A 7 -27.38 30.13 21.09
CA ALA A 7 -28.30 31.07 21.72
C ALA A 7 -29.35 31.66 20.77
N GLN A 8 -29.27 31.36 19.46
CA GLN A 8 -30.32 31.67 18.49
C GLN A 8 -31.34 30.52 18.31
N ASN A 9 -31.04 29.34 18.83
CA ASN A 9 -31.93 28.19 18.74
C ASN A 9 -33.05 28.30 19.79
N LYS A 10 -34.27 28.55 19.31
CA LYS A 10 -35.47 28.71 20.15
C LYS A 10 -35.78 27.51 21.04
N GLY A 11 -35.47 26.30 20.58
CA GLY A 11 -35.63 25.07 21.36
C GLY A 11 -34.67 25.01 22.55
N MET A 12 -33.40 25.36 22.32
CA MET A 12 -32.40 25.43 23.38
C MET A 12 -32.71 26.54 24.39
N ILE A 13 -33.14 27.71 23.93
CA ILE A 13 -33.59 28.80 24.81
C ILE A 13 -34.71 28.31 25.73
N ARG A 14 -35.73 27.65 25.14
CA ARG A 14 -36.86 27.10 25.90
C ARG A 14 -36.39 26.06 26.91
N ALA A 15 -35.56 25.11 26.50
CA ALA A 15 -35.02 24.07 27.37
C ALA A 15 -34.23 24.67 28.54
N PHE A 16 -33.38 25.67 28.29
CA PHE A 16 -32.64 26.36 29.36
C PHE A 16 -33.55 27.13 30.31
N LYS A 17 -34.60 27.79 29.80
CA LYS A 17 -35.59 28.48 30.65
C LYS A 17 -36.37 27.50 31.53
N GLU A 18 -36.78 26.36 30.97
CA GLU A 18 -37.51 25.32 31.68
C GLU A 18 -36.64 24.60 32.72
N VAL A 19 -35.44 24.17 32.34
CA VAL A 19 -34.52 23.42 33.22
C VAL A 19 -33.96 24.30 34.34
N LEU A 20 -33.63 25.57 34.06
CA LEU A 20 -33.04 26.47 35.05
C LEU A 20 -34.07 27.33 35.79
N GLY A 21 -35.35 27.27 35.41
CA GLY A 21 -36.43 28.05 36.05
C GLY A 21 -36.30 29.57 35.86
N LEU A 22 -35.64 30.03 34.78
CA LEU A 22 -35.31 31.43 34.55
C LEU A 22 -36.29 32.06 33.54
N SER A 23 -37.31 32.78 33.99
CA SER A 23 -38.25 33.49 33.11
C SER A 23 -37.85 34.94 32.80
N GLU A 24 -37.49 35.74 33.82
CA GLU A 24 -37.23 37.19 33.67
C GLU A 24 -35.73 37.58 33.62
N ASN A 25 -34.82 36.75 34.15
CA ASN A 25 -33.38 37.06 34.21
C ASN A 25 -32.53 36.36 33.10
N PHE A 26 -33.18 35.69 32.14
CA PHE A 26 -32.50 35.02 31.04
C PHE A 26 -32.29 35.96 29.86
N ILE A 27 -31.22 36.74 29.93
CA ILE A 27 -30.87 37.75 28.91
C ILE A 27 -30.23 37.07 27.70
N ILE A 28 -30.82 37.27 26.53
CA ILE A 28 -30.30 36.87 25.22
C ILE A 28 -30.07 38.14 24.43
N SER A 29 -28.82 38.39 24.06
CA SER A 29 -28.46 39.53 23.21
C SER A 29 -28.99 39.32 21.79
N GLU A 30 -29.47 40.37 21.13
CA GLU A 30 -29.81 40.33 19.69
C GLU A 30 -28.59 39.94 18.84
N HIS A 31 -27.38 40.15 19.36
CA HIS A 31 -26.11 39.78 18.73
C HIS A 31 -25.45 38.56 19.36
N ALA A 32 -26.21 37.67 20.00
CA ALA A 32 -25.67 36.53 20.76
C ALA A 32 -24.63 35.69 19.99
N GLY A 33 -24.83 35.48 18.68
CA GLY A 33 -23.90 34.73 17.82
C GLY A 33 -22.56 35.43 17.56
N THR A 34 -22.49 36.74 17.75
CA THR A 34 -21.30 37.56 17.47
C THR A 34 -20.78 38.29 18.71
N MET A 35 -21.32 38.01 19.91
CA MET A 35 -20.93 38.69 21.15
C MET A 35 -19.44 38.58 21.46
N GLY A 36 -18.80 37.44 21.17
CA GLY A 36 -17.35 37.28 21.31
C GLY A 36 -16.57 38.19 20.36
N ALA A 37 -17.03 38.33 19.11
CA ALA A 37 -16.45 39.22 18.13
C ALA A 37 -16.70 40.71 18.45
N ILE A 38 -17.87 41.06 18.98
CA ILE A 38 -18.18 42.41 19.47
C ILE A 38 -17.29 42.74 20.66
N GLY A 39 -17.11 41.81 21.60
CA GLY A 39 -16.18 41.96 22.72
C GLY A 39 -14.75 42.17 22.24
N ALA A 40 -14.29 41.35 21.28
CA ALA A 40 -12.98 41.51 20.66
C ALA A 40 -12.84 42.86 19.93
N ALA A 41 -13.86 43.30 19.19
CA ALA A 41 -13.88 44.58 18.49
C ALA A 41 -13.89 45.78 19.45
N LEU A 42 -14.60 45.69 20.58
CA LEU A 42 -14.61 46.72 21.62
C LEU A 42 -13.27 46.78 22.36
N LEU A 43 -12.65 45.63 22.66
CA LEU A 43 -11.30 45.56 23.22
C LEU A 43 -10.23 46.07 22.23
N ALA A 44 -10.52 46.00 20.94
CA ALA A 44 -9.66 46.44 19.84
C ALA A 44 -9.96 47.86 19.35
N LYS A 45 -10.97 48.56 19.91
CA LYS A 45 -11.53 49.81 19.39
C LYS A 45 -10.50 50.95 19.28
N ASP A 46 -9.43 50.89 20.07
CA ASP A 46 -8.31 51.85 20.04
C ASP A 46 -7.05 51.33 19.33
N LYS A 47 -7.07 50.10 18.76
CA LYS A 47 -5.88 49.39 18.27
C LYS A 47 -5.97 48.82 16.84
N VAL A 48 -7.12 48.86 16.17
CA VAL A 48 -7.30 48.18 14.87
C VAL A 48 -7.84 49.11 13.78
N ASP A 49 -7.16 49.12 12.63
CA ASP A 49 -7.62 49.76 11.40
C ASP A 49 -8.66 48.88 10.69
N LEU A 50 -9.93 49.30 10.75
CA LEU A 50 -11.06 48.60 10.16
C LEU A 50 -10.94 48.45 8.63
N ARG A 51 -10.24 49.35 7.92
CA ARG A 51 -10.05 49.21 6.47
C ARG A 51 -9.15 48.03 6.12
N ARG A 52 -8.15 47.76 6.97
CA ARG A 52 -7.24 46.63 6.83
C ARG A 52 -7.92 45.30 7.14
N LEU A 53 -8.84 45.29 8.11
CA LEU A 53 -9.67 44.12 8.41
C LEU A 53 -10.64 43.81 7.26
N PHE A 54 -11.28 44.83 6.70
CA PHE A 54 -12.16 44.67 5.53
C PHE A 54 -11.39 44.17 4.30
N SER A 55 -10.18 44.66 4.06
CA SER A 55 -9.33 44.14 2.97
C SER A 55 -8.89 42.69 3.23
N PHE A 56 -8.58 42.32 4.48
CA PHE A 56 -8.24 40.94 4.86
C PHE A 56 -9.42 39.97 4.72
N VAL A 57 -10.65 40.40 5.06
CA VAL A 57 -11.87 39.60 4.87
C VAL A 57 -12.19 39.43 3.37
N MET A 58 -11.94 40.46 2.57
CA MET A 58 -12.10 40.43 1.11
C MET A 58 -10.98 39.65 0.40
N GLU A 59 -9.83 39.45 1.06
CA GLU A 59 -8.70 38.64 0.59
C GLU A 59 -8.87 37.13 0.80
N LYS A 60 -9.98 36.66 1.38
CA LYS A 60 -10.23 35.22 1.55
C LYS A 60 -10.05 34.48 0.22
N GLU A 61 -9.26 33.42 0.27
CA GLU A 61 -9.00 32.51 -0.84
C GLU A 61 -10.30 32.24 -1.61
N LYS A 62 -10.26 32.49 -2.93
CA LYS A 62 -11.31 32.03 -3.83
C LYS A 62 -11.27 30.51 -3.82
N ILE A 63 -12.03 29.89 -2.94
CA ILE A 63 -12.28 28.45 -2.96
C ILE A 63 -12.81 28.15 -4.37
N LYS A 64 -12.09 27.31 -5.11
CA LYS A 64 -12.48 26.92 -6.46
C LYS A 64 -13.65 25.95 -6.33
N HIS A 65 -14.85 26.48 -6.52
CA HIS A 65 -16.08 25.70 -6.47
C HIS A 65 -16.19 24.80 -7.72
N PRO A 66 -16.71 23.56 -7.58
CA PRO A 66 -17.13 22.76 -8.72
C PRO A 66 -18.15 23.52 -9.58
N GLU A 67 -18.22 23.14 -10.86
CA GLU A 67 -19.23 23.71 -11.75
C GLU A 67 -20.65 23.34 -11.29
N PRO A 68 -21.66 24.20 -11.51
CA PRO A 68 -23.04 23.83 -11.24
C PRO A 68 -23.45 22.59 -12.04
N LEU A 69 -24.19 21.68 -11.40
CA LEU A 69 -24.69 20.49 -12.07
C LEU A 69 -25.73 20.89 -13.12
N ILE A 70 -25.49 20.49 -14.37
CA ILE A 70 -26.40 20.74 -15.48
C ILE A 70 -27.26 19.50 -15.68
N ILE A 71 -28.56 19.71 -15.89
CA ILE A 71 -29.47 18.67 -16.36
C ILE A 71 -29.12 18.42 -17.84
N SER A 72 -28.32 17.40 -18.13
CA SER A 72 -28.21 16.88 -19.49
C SER A 72 -29.58 16.34 -19.93
N SER A 73 -29.81 16.19 -21.24
CA SER A 73 -31.00 15.52 -21.78
C SER A 73 -30.98 14.04 -21.43
N ILE A 74 -31.12 13.73 -20.15
CA ILE A 74 -31.26 12.39 -19.62
C ILE A 74 -32.65 11.94 -20.05
N ASP A 75 -32.65 11.05 -21.03
CA ASP A 75 -33.83 10.48 -21.66
C ASP A 75 -34.82 10.01 -20.57
N GLU A 76 -35.97 10.67 -20.46
CA GLU A 76 -37.03 10.30 -19.50
C GLU A 76 -37.66 8.92 -19.82
N THR A 77 -37.21 8.27 -20.90
CA THR A 77 -37.75 7.04 -21.46
C THR A 77 -37.20 5.75 -20.84
N ASN A 78 -36.09 5.79 -20.10
CA ASN A 78 -35.50 4.62 -19.41
C ASN A 78 -36.16 4.35 -18.04
N LYS A 79 -37.48 4.21 -18.02
CA LYS A 79 -38.20 3.63 -16.87
C LYS A 79 -37.91 2.14 -16.76
N HIS A 80 -38.11 1.58 -15.56
CA HIS A 80 -38.19 0.13 -15.38
C HIS A 80 -39.28 -0.44 -16.31
N LYS A 81 -38.89 -1.26 -17.29
CA LYS A 81 -39.81 -1.91 -18.24
C LYS A 81 -39.97 -3.38 -17.87
N THR A 82 -41.23 -3.80 -17.79
CA THR A 82 -41.63 -5.21 -17.77
C THR A 82 -42.44 -5.51 -19.03
N TYR A 83 -42.26 -6.70 -19.58
CA TYR A 83 -42.93 -7.13 -20.81
C TYR A 83 -43.96 -8.22 -20.51
N SER A 84 -45.01 -8.31 -21.32
CA SER A 84 -45.94 -9.45 -21.24
C SER A 84 -45.21 -10.74 -21.60
N CYS A 85 -45.35 -11.76 -20.74
CA CYS A 85 -44.79 -13.08 -20.98
C CYS A 85 -45.46 -13.71 -22.23
N LYS A 86 -44.72 -13.88 -23.33
CA LYS A 86 -45.27 -14.45 -24.58
C LYS A 86 -45.31 -15.98 -24.58
N ASN A 87 -44.29 -16.61 -23.99
CA ASN A 87 -44.13 -18.05 -23.92
C ASN A 87 -44.16 -18.42 -22.44
N LYS A 88 -44.92 -19.44 -22.04
CA LYS A 88 -45.04 -19.87 -20.62
C LYS A 88 -43.72 -20.33 -19.98
N ARG A 89 -42.57 -20.18 -20.62
CA ARG A 89 -41.24 -20.58 -20.12
C ARG A 89 -40.46 -19.37 -19.65
N VAL A 90 -39.91 -19.45 -18.45
CA VAL A 90 -39.15 -18.36 -17.82
C VAL A 90 -37.87 -18.84 -17.15
N TRP A 91 -36.92 -17.93 -16.99
CA TRP A 91 -35.73 -18.12 -16.16
C TRP A 91 -35.72 -17.12 -15.01
N VAL A 92 -35.48 -17.61 -13.80
CA VAL A 92 -35.52 -16.80 -12.59
C VAL A 92 -34.09 -16.42 -12.18
N GLY A 93 -33.87 -15.13 -11.94
CA GLY A 93 -32.60 -14.61 -11.43
C GLY A 93 -32.81 -13.96 -10.07
N ILE A 94 -31.92 -14.28 -9.13
CA ILE A 94 -31.94 -13.68 -7.80
C ILE A 94 -30.56 -13.10 -7.47
N ASP A 95 -30.51 -11.83 -7.12
CA ASP A 95 -29.30 -11.16 -6.66
C ASP A 95 -29.49 -10.72 -5.21
N ILE A 96 -28.72 -11.32 -4.31
CA ILE A 96 -28.84 -11.11 -2.87
C ILE A 96 -27.65 -10.28 -2.37
N GLY A 97 -27.86 -8.97 -2.30
CA GLY A 97 -26.96 -8.02 -1.68
C GLY A 97 -27.18 -7.88 -0.16
N SER A 98 -26.26 -7.18 0.49
CA SER A 98 -26.33 -6.88 1.93
C SER A 98 -27.45 -5.91 2.29
N ILE A 99 -27.77 -4.98 1.38
CA ILE A 99 -28.83 -3.97 1.54
C ILE A 99 -30.12 -4.38 0.81
N SER A 100 -30.00 -4.87 -0.42
CA SER A 100 -31.15 -5.18 -1.29
C SER A 100 -31.12 -6.61 -1.83
N THR A 101 -32.30 -7.16 -2.04
CA THR A 101 -32.55 -8.45 -2.70
C THR A 101 -33.39 -8.19 -3.94
N ASN A 102 -32.86 -8.60 -5.08
CA ASN A 102 -33.49 -8.43 -6.39
C ASN A 102 -33.95 -9.79 -6.90
N VAL A 103 -35.22 -9.90 -7.27
CA VAL A 103 -35.79 -11.10 -7.89
C VAL A 103 -36.34 -10.70 -9.24
N ILE A 104 -35.98 -11.41 -10.30
CA ILE A 104 -36.47 -11.16 -11.66
C ILE A 104 -36.82 -12.46 -12.37
N ALA A 105 -37.68 -12.36 -13.38
CA ALA A 105 -37.90 -13.42 -14.35
C ALA A 105 -37.71 -12.88 -15.78
N ILE A 106 -37.03 -13.65 -16.63
CA ILE A 106 -36.88 -13.36 -18.06
C ILE A 106 -37.59 -14.42 -18.93
N ASP A 107 -38.04 -14.00 -20.11
CA ASP A 107 -38.57 -14.91 -21.13
C ASP A 107 -37.48 -15.42 -22.09
N GLU A 108 -37.88 -16.24 -23.08
CA GLU A 108 -36.99 -16.78 -24.11
C GLU A 108 -36.31 -15.70 -24.97
N GLU A 109 -36.98 -14.57 -25.17
CA GLU A 109 -36.44 -13.41 -25.89
C GLU A 109 -35.55 -12.54 -24.98
N LYS A 110 -35.18 -13.03 -23.79
CA LYS A 110 -34.32 -12.37 -22.78
C LYS A 110 -34.92 -11.09 -22.21
N ARG A 111 -36.23 -10.91 -22.30
CA ARG A 111 -36.92 -9.73 -21.77
C ARG A 111 -37.34 -9.95 -20.32
N VAL A 112 -37.20 -8.92 -19.49
CA VAL A 112 -37.69 -8.94 -18.11
C VAL A 112 -39.21 -8.94 -18.09
N VAL A 113 -39.82 -10.02 -17.64
CA VAL A 113 -41.30 -10.16 -17.57
C VAL A 113 -41.84 -9.84 -16.18
N ALA A 114 -41.04 -10.01 -15.13
CA ALA A 114 -41.40 -9.62 -13.76
C ALA A 114 -40.13 -9.23 -12.97
N ARG A 115 -40.27 -8.29 -12.02
CA ARG A 115 -39.16 -7.83 -11.16
C ARG A 115 -39.61 -7.36 -9.78
N ARG A 116 -38.75 -7.56 -8.77
CA ARG A 116 -38.89 -7.00 -7.41
C ARG A 116 -37.52 -6.52 -6.92
N TYR A 117 -37.51 -5.33 -6.34
CA TYR A 117 -36.39 -4.77 -5.58
C TYR A 117 -36.85 -4.67 -4.12
N LEU A 118 -36.29 -5.50 -3.25
CA LEU A 118 -36.69 -5.61 -1.85
C LEU A 118 -35.52 -5.25 -0.94
N MET A 119 -35.81 -4.70 0.24
CA MET A 119 -34.78 -4.49 1.26
C MET A 119 -34.46 -5.83 1.93
N THR A 120 -33.17 -6.21 1.94
CA THR A 120 -32.70 -7.43 2.60
C THR A 120 -32.90 -7.35 4.11
N ALA A 121 -32.69 -6.16 4.71
CA ALA A 121 -32.89 -5.88 6.15
C ALA A 121 -32.30 -6.95 7.10
N SER A 122 -31.12 -7.50 6.74
CA SER A 122 -30.46 -8.62 7.45
C SER A 122 -31.28 -9.93 7.53
N ARG A 123 -32.30 -10.07 6.70
CA ARG A 123 -33.19 -11.23 6.56
C ARG A 123 -33.29 -11.68 5.10
N PRO A 124 -32.19 -12.18 4.51
CA PRO A 124 -32.13 -12.49 3.08
C PRO A 124 -33.11 -13.59 2.64
N ILE A 125 -33.34 -14.62 3.46
CA ILE A 125 -34.31 -15.69 3.14
C ILE A 125 -35.74 -15.14 3.06
N GLU A 126 -36.14 -14.31 4.03
CA GLU A 126 -37.48 -13.70 4.04
C GLU A 126 -37.69 -12.81 2.81
N ALA A 127 -36.68 -12.01 2.44
CA ALA A 127 -36.73 -11.18 1.24
C ALA A 127 -36.83 -12.02 -0.05
N VAL A 128 -36.08 -13.11 -0.16
CA VAL A 128 -36.14 -14.04 -1.30
C VAL A 128 -37.52 -14.71 -1.38
N VAL A 129 -38.04 -15.24 -0.26
CA VAL A 129 -39.36 -15.89 -0.20
C VAL A 129 -40.45 -14.91 -0.62
N LYS A 130 -40.41 -13.68 -0.08
CA LYS A 130 -41.36 -12.62 -0.43
C LYS A 130 -41.30 -12.28 -1.92
N GLY A 131 -40.09 -12.06 -2.45
CA GLY A 131 -39.91 -11.68 -3.85
C GLY A 131 -40.31 -12.78 -4.84
N LEU A 132 -40.00 -14.04 -4.54
CA LEU A 132 -40.44 -15.18 -5.34
C LEU A 132 -41.95 -15.34 -5.32
N TYR A 133 -42.58 -15.21 -4.16
CA TYR A 133 -44.04 -15.28 -4.05
C TYR A 133 -44.72 -14.17 -4.86
N GLU A 134 -44.30 -12.92 -4.68
CA GLU A 134 -44.88 -11.77 -5.38
C GLU A 134 -44.72 -11.84 -6.90
N ILE A 135 -43.61 -12.41 -7.40
CA ILE A 135 -43.40 -12.62 -8.84
C ILE A 135 -44.18 -13.84 -9.34
N GLY A 136 -44.27 -14.91 -8.56
CA GLY A 136 -45.07 -16.09 -8.91
C GLY A 136 -46.55 -15.75 -9.08
N GLU A 137 -47.12 -14.95 -8.17
CA GLU A 137 -48.50 -14.46 -8.27
C GLU A 137 -48.73 -13.59 -9.51
N GLU A 138 -47.73 -12.78 -9.91
CA GLU A 138 -47.81 -11.93 -11.10
C GLU A 138 -47.72 -12.74 -12.41
N LEU A 139 -46.85 -13.75 -12.45
CA LEU A 139 -46.61 -14.57 -13.65
C LEU A 139 -47.69 -15.64 -13.87
N GLY A 140 -48.31 -16.14 -12.80
CA GLY A 140 -49.28 -17.23 -12.87
C GLY A 140 -48.65 -18.57 -13.25
N ASP A 141 -49.32 -19.33 -14.13
CA ASP A 141 -48.89 -20.67 -14.55
C ASP A 141 -47.80 -20.62 -15.63
N VAL A 142 -46.54 -20.53 -15.17
CA VAL A 142 -45.31 -20.55 -15.98
C VAL A 142 -44.37 -21.69 -15.58
N GLU A 143 -43.68 -22.27 -16.56
CA GLU A 143 -42.62 -23.25 -16.41
C GLU A 143 -41.27 -22.53 -16.18
N VAL A 144 -40.64 -22.76 -15.04
CA VAL A 144 -39.28 -22.27 -14.76
C VAL A 144 -38.26 -23.26 -15.32
N VAL A 145 -37.62 -22.88 -16.43
CA VAL A 145 -36.64 -23.72 -17.15
C VAL A 145 -35.25 -23.68 -16.51
N GLY A 146 -34.94 -22.59 -15.81
CA GLY A 146 -33.71 -22.49 -15.02
C GLY A 146 -33.76 -21.36 -14.01
N CYS A 147 -33.00 -21.53 -12.92
CA CYS A 147 -32.87 -20.53 -11.86
C CYS A 147 -31.40 -20.25 -11.53
N GLY A 148 -31.07 -18.97 -11.34
CA GLY A 148 -29.74 -18.50 -11.03
C GLY A 148 -29.70 -17.61 -9.78
N THR A 149 -28.63 -17.72 -8.99
CA THR A 149 -28.38 -16.83 -7.82
C THR A 149 -27.02 -16.16 -7.87
N THR A 150 -26.98 -14.87 -7.51
CA THR A 150 -25.78 -14.04 -7.42
C THR A 150 -25.80 -13.11 -6.20
N GLY A 151 -24.78 -12.27 -6.05
CA GLY A 151 -24.57 -11.40 -4.90
C GLY A 151 -23.88 -12.07 -3.71
N SER A 152 -23.81 -11.35 -2.59
CA SER A 152 -23.19 -11.80 -1.34
C SER A 152 -23.87 -13.03 -0.71
N GLY A 153 -25.20 -13.14 -0.83
CA GLY A 153 -26.00 -14.24 -0.26
C GLY A 153 -26.25 -15.43 -1.21
N ARG A 154 -25.53 -15.50 -2.34
CA ARG A 154 -25.82 -16.41 -3.47
C ARG A 154 -25.81 -17.88 -3.11
N TYR A 155 -24.83 -18.35 -2.34
CA TYR A 155 -24.68 -19.78 -2.04
C TYR A 155 -25.82 -20.29 -1.15
N MET A 156 -26.13 -19.53 -0.09
CA MET A 156 -27.22 -19.83 0.83
C MET A 156 -28.58 -19.82 0.12
N SER A 157 -28.84 -18.77 -0.66
CA SER A 157 -30.11 -18.65 -1.38
C SER A 157 -30.23 -19.70 -2.48
N GLY A 158 -29.12 -20.01 -3.17
CA GLY A 158 -29.06 -21.04 -4.18
C GLY A 158 -29.45 -22.41 -3.65
N ASP A 159 -28.95 -22.79 -2.47
CA ASP A 159 -29.31 -24.05 -1.82
C ASP A 159 -30.77 -24.06 -1.32
N PHE A 160 -31.23 -22.91 -0.81
CA PHE A 160 -32.60 -22.76 -0.34
C PHE A 160 -33.63 -22.87 -1.48
N ILE A 161 -33.38 -22.25 -2.65
CA ILE A 161 -34.34 -22.25 -3.77
C ILE A 161 -34.10 -23.39 -4.77
N GLY A 162 -32.97 -24.09 -4.69
CA GLY A 162 -32.54 -25.07 -5.68
C GLY A 162 -32.06 -24.42 -6.98
N ALA A 163 -31.20 -23.40 -6.90
CA ALA A 163 -30.67 -22.72 -8.08
C ALA A 163 -29.85 -23.67 -8.96
N ASP A 164 -30.03 -23.62 -10.28
CA ASP A 164 -29.24 -24.38 -11.25
C ASP A 164 -27.85 -23.78 -11.44
N VAL A 165 -27.75 -22.46 -11.29
CA VAL A 165 -26.52 -21.69 -11.46
C VAL A 165 -26.28 -20.80 -10.25
N VAL A 166 -25.08 -20.86 -9.68
CA VAL A 166 -24.61 -19.90 -8.69
C VAL A 166 -23.39 -19.20 -9.27
N LYS A 167 -23.47 -17.87 -9.45
CA LYS A 167 -22.39 -17.09 -10.07
C LYS A 167 -22.11 -15.80 -9.31
N ASN A 168 -20.86 -15.34 -9.36
CA ASN A 168 -20.46 -14.09 -8.73
C ASN A 168 -21.12 -12.88 -9.43
N GLU A 169 -21.26 -11.78 -8.69
CA GLU A 169 -21.99 -10.60 -9.13
C GLU A 169 -21.28 -9.87 -10.29
N ILE A 170 -19.95 -9.84 -10.30
CA ILE A 170 -19.15 -9.19 -11.37
C ILE A 170 -19.46 -9.83 -12.73
N THR A 171 -19.47 -11.16 -12.79
CA THR A 171 -19.85 -11.92 -13.99
C THR A 171 -21.30 -11.67 -14.38
N ALA A 172 -22.22 -11.62 -13.41
CA ALA A 172 -23.62 -11.37 -13.67
C ALA A 172 -23.87 -9.95 -14.24
N GLN A 173 -23.32 -8.91 -13.59
CA GLN A 173 -23.42 -7.52 -14.02
C GLN A 173 -22.87 -7.32 -15.45
N ALA A 174 -21.69 -7.88 -15.72
CA ALA A 174 -21.08 -7.84 -17.05
C ALA A 174 -21.94 -8.52 -18.10
N ARG A 175 -22.49 -9.71 -17.77
CA ARG A 175 -23.36 -10.48 -18.67
C ARG A 175 -24.62 -9.72 -19.04
N ALA A 176 -25.24 -9.04 -18.08
CA ALA A 176 -26.41 -8.21 -18.32
C ALA A 176 -26.06 -7.01 -19.21
N ALA A 177 -24.97 -6.31 -18.91
CA ALA A 177 -24.57 -5.11 -19.64
C ALA A 177 -24.37 -5.36 -21.14
N TRP A 178 -23.61 -6.39 -21.53
CA TRP A 178 -23.35 -6.66 -22.96
C TRP A 178 -24.52 -7.29 -23.71
N GLU A 179 -25.56 -7.75 -23.00
CA GLU A 179 -26.83 -8.15 -23.62
C GLU A 179 -27.66 -6.91 -23.98
N ILE A 180 -27.68 -5.93 -23.06
CA ILE A 180 -28.40 -4.66 -23.25
C ILE A 180 -27.72 -3.85 -24.37
N ASP A 181 -26.39 -3.74 -24.34
CA ASP A 181 -25.61 -3.08 -25.37
C ASP A 181 -24.30 -3.83 -25.63
N PRO A 182 -24.15 -4.51 -26.78
CA PRO A 182 -22.93 -5.22 -27.14
C PRO A 182 -21.67 -4.34 -27.24
N GLU A 183 -21.82 -3.02 -27.39
CA GLU A 183 -20.71 -2.06 -27.47
C GLU A 183 -20.27 -1.52 -26.09
N VAL A 184 -20.91 -1.95 -24.99
CA VAL A 184 -20.50 -1.54 -23.64
C VAL A 184 -19.06 -1.95 -23.36
N ASP A 185 -18.26 -1.00 -22.87
CA ASP A 185 -16.85 -1.23 -22.56
C ASP A 185 -16.50 -0.95 -21.10
N THR A 186 -17.36 -0.23 -20.38
CA THR A 186 -17.14 0.19 -19.00
C THR A 186 -18.44 0.13 -18.21
N ILE A 187 -18.40 -0.46 -17.02
CA ILE A 187 -19.50 -0.47 -16.08
C ILE A 187 -19.04 0.19 -14.78
N PHE A 188 -19.81 1.18 -14.35
CA PHE A 188 -19.80 1.66 -12.99
C PHE A 188 -21.02 1.08 -12.28
N GLU A 189 -20.82 0.36 -11.20
CA GLU A 189 -21.90 -0.15 -10.36
C GLU A 189 -21.72 0.45 -8.97
N ILE A 190 -22.72 1.17 -8.47
CA ILE A 190 -22.68 1.72 -7.11
C ILE A 190 -23.94 1.24 -6.38
N GLY A 191 -23.70 0.27 -5.50
CA GLY A 191 -24.70 -0.31 -4.61
C GLY A 191 -24.83 0.46 -3.30
N GLY A 192 -25.54 -0.15 -2.34
CA GLY A 192 -25.76 0.45 -1.02
C GLY A 192 -24.51 0.44 -0.14
N GLN A 193 -23.71 -0.63 -0.17
CA GLN A 193 -22.52 -0.82 0.69
C GLN A 193 -21.21 -1.02 -0.06
N ASP A 194 -21.28 -1.38 -1.33
CA ASP A 194 -20.13 -1.58 -2.19
C ASP A 194 -20.33 -0.91 -3.55
N SER A 195 -19.22 -0.72 -4.25
CA SER A 195 -19.14 -0.09 -5.55
C SER A 195 -18.10 -0.84 -6.39
N LYS A 196 -18.43 -1.11 -7.66
CA LYS A 196 -17.66 -1.96 -8.56
C LYS A 196 -17.39 -1.26 -9.89
N PHE A 197 -16.15 -1.34 -10.34
CA PHE A 197 -15.73 -1.00 -11.69
C PHE A 197 -15.52 -2.28 -12.50
N ILE A 198 -16.05 -2.37 -13.71
CA ILE A 198 -15.82 -3.50 -14.61
C ILE A 198 -15.49 -2.96 -16.00
N SER A 199 -14.39 -3.42 -16.59
CA SER A 199 -14.02 -3.15 -17.97
C SER A 199 -14.23 -4.39 -18.83
N ILE A 200 -14.89 -4.19 -19.96
CA ILE A 200 -15.29 -5.23 -20.89
C ILE A 200 -14.62 -4.98 -22.23
N ASP A 201 -14.12 -6.04 -22.85
CA ASP A 201 -13.64 -6.04 -24.24
C ASP A 201 -14.07 -7.33 -24.91
N ASN A 202 -14.76 -7.23 -26.05
CA ASN A 202 -15.29 -8.37 -26.81
C ASN A 202 -16.10 -9.37 -25.94
N LYS A 203 -17.01 -8.85 -25.10
CA LYS A 203 -17.85 -9.65 -24.17
C LYS A 203 -17.05 -10.49 -23.15
N ALA A 204 -15.81 -10.10 -22.87
CA ALA A 204 -15.01 -10.66 -21.81
C ALA A 204 -14.61 -9.58 -20.81
N ILE A 205 -14.63 -9.91 -19.53
CA ILE A 205 -14.16 -9.02 -18.46
C ILE A 205 -12.65 -8.98 -18.53
N ILE A 206 -12.09 -7.82 -18.87
CA ILE A 206 -10.64 -7.62 -18.98
C ILE A 206 -10.02 -7.03 -17.72
N ASP A 207 -10.80 -6.28 -16.95
CA ASP A 207 -10.36 -5.68 -15.70
C ASP A 207 -11.59 -5.42 -14.81
N PHE A 208 -11.41 -5.46 -13.50
CA PHE A 208 -12.47 -5.12 -12.56
C PHE A 208 -11.86 -4.67 -11.22
N GLU A 209 -12.60 -3.86 -10.46
CA GLU A 209 -12.21 -3.44 -9.12
C GLU A 209 -13.46 -3.29 -8.25
N MET A 210 -13.30 -3.44 -6.94
CA MET A 210 -14.38 -3.19 -5.98
C MET A 210 -13.82 -2.40 -4.80
N ASN A 211 -14.61 -1.46 -4.25
CA ASN A 211 -14.20 -0.75 -3.04
C ASN A 211 -13.94 -1.72 -1.88
N LYS A 212 -12.91 -1.44 -1.08
CA LYS A 212 -12.62 -2.18 0.16
C LYS A 212 -13.45 -1.58 1.29
N VAL A 213 -14.31 -2.36 1.96
CA VAL A 213 -15.04 -2.06 3.22
C VAL A 213 -15.07 -0.56 3.58
N CYS A 214 -15.63 0.27 2.70
CA CYS A 214 -15.57 1.72 2.81
C CYS A 214 -16.91 2.27 2.35
N ALA A 215 -17.61 2.94 3.26
CA ALA A 215 -18.89 3.57 2.95
C ALA A 215 -18.72 4.79 2.02
N ALA A 216 -17.52 5.39 1.99
CA ALA A 216 -17.25 6.56 1.15
C ALA A 216 -17.35 6.17 -0.33
N GLY A 217 -18.28 6.77 -1.04
CA GLY A 217 -18.56 6.44 -2.45
C GLY A 217 -19.66 5.39 -2.67
N THR A 218 -20.51 5.11 -1.67
CA THR A 218 -21.62 4.15 -1.75
C THR A 218 -22.97 4.82 -1.47
N GLY A 219 -24.08 4.15 -1.80
CA GLY A 219 -25.43 4.67 -1.58
C GLY A 219 -25.79 4.93 -0.12
N SER A 220 -25.31 4.08 0.81
CA SER A 220 -25.59 4.24 2.25
C SER A 220 -25.03 5.54 2.82
N PHE A 221 -23.84 5.95 2.37
CA PHE A 221 -23.27 7.25 2.74
C PHE A 221 -24.17 8.40 2.27
N LEU A 222 -24.65 8.34 1.02
CA LEU A 222 -25.50 9.41 0.47
C LEU A 222 -26.84 9.50 1.20
N GLU A 223 -27.41 8.36 1.58
CA GLU A 223 -28.63 8.26 2.38
C GLU A 223 -28.45 8.85 3.78
N GLU A 224 -27.38 8.46 4.49
CA GLU A 224 -27.05 8.99 5.83
C GLU A 224 -26.85 10.52 5.82
N GLN A 225 -26.12 11.04 4.82
CA GLN A 225 -25.91 12.49 4.71
C GLN A 225 -27.19 13.23 4.29
N ALA A 226 -28.02 12.64 3.43
CA ALA A 226 -29.30 13.23 3.05
C ALA A 226 -30.26 13.32 4.25
N GLU A 227 -30.38 12.26 5.04
CA GLU A 227 -31.20 12.23 6.26
C GLU A 227 -30.73 13.29 7.27
N ARG A 228 -29.42 13.43 7.45
CA ARG A 228 -28.83 14.44 8.34
C ARG A 228 -29.09 15.88 7.88
N LEU A 229 -29.16 16.11 6.57
CA LEU A 229 -29.58 17.39 5.98
C LEU A 229 -31.11 17.54 5.93
N ASN A 230 -31.85 16.56 6.46
CA ASN A 230 -33.30 16.49 6.44
C ASN A 230 -33.88 16.58 5.02
N ILE A 231 -33.33 15.74 4.13
CA ILE A 231 -33.66 15.64 2.69
C ILE A 231 -34.01 14.21 2.33
N SER A 232 -35.10 14.01 1.59
CA SER A 232 -35.41 12.72 0.99
C SER A 232 -34.45 12.41 -0.17
N ILE A 233 -33.71 11.30 -0.05
CA ILE A 233 -32.77 10.85 -1.09
C ILE A 233 -33.47 10.56 -2.44
N LYS A 234 -34.71 10.06 -2.39
CA LYS A 234 -35.48 9.66 -3.58
C LYS A 234 -36.17 10.85 -4.26
N GLU A 235 -36.71 11.79 -3.48
CA GLU A 235 -37.63 12.80 -3.99
C GLU A 235 -37.04 14.20 -4.11
N GLU A 236 -36.08 14.54 -3.24
CA GLU A 236 -35.62 15.93 -3.03
C GLU A 236 -34.14 16.12 -3.38
N PHE A 237 -33.27 15.14 -3.10
CA PHE A 237 -31.82 15.28 -3.23
C PHE A 237 -31.39 15.83 -4.59
N ALA A 238 -31.83 15.19 -5.68
CA ALA A 238 -31.44 15.62 -7.01
C ALA A 238 -31.96 17.03 -7.34
N LYS A 239 -33.20 17.35 -6.92
CA LYS A 239 -33.80 18.67 -7.16
C LYS A 239 -33.02 19.77 -6.43
N GLU A 240 -32.65 19.54 -5.18
CA GLU A 240 -31.82 20.45 -4.38
C GLU A 240 -30.43 20.64 -5.02
N ALA A 241 -29.79 19.56 -5.43
CA ALA A 241 -28.47 19.62 -6.06
C ALA A 241 -28.47 20.48 -7.34
N PHE A 242 -29.49 20.34 -8.19
CA PHE A 242 -29.62 21.12 -9.43
C PHE A 242 -29.96 22.60 -9.20
N LEU A 243 -30.45 22.98 -8.02
CA LEU A 243 -30.69 24.38 -7.65
C LEU A 243 -29.41 25.08 -7.18
N SER A 244 -28.33 24.34 -6.94
CA SER A 244 -27.05 24.90 -6.53
C SER A 244 -26.42 25.73 -7.65
N LYS A 245 -25.96 26.92 -7.30
CA LYS A 245 -25.17 27.79 -8.20
C LYS A 245 -23.70 27.78 -7.85
N THR A 246 -23.35 27.31 -6.65
CA THR A 246 -21.99 27.37 -6.13
C THR A 246 -21.75 26.13 -5.25
N PRO A 247 -21.67 24.93 -5.84
CA PRO A 247 -21.44 23.69 -5.10
C PRO A 247 -20.24 23.80 -4.16
N ILE A 248 -20.32 23.19 -2.97
CA ILE A 248 -19.22 23.23 -2.00
C ILE A 248 -18.27 22.06 -2.22
N PRO A 249 -16.95 22.28 -2.30
CA PRO A 249 -15.99 21.18 -2.40
C PRO A 249 -15.86 20.47 -1.06
N LEU A 250 -16.56 19.33 -0.91
CA LEU A 250 -16.50 18.49 0.29
C LEU A 250 -15.33 17.47 0.28
N GLY A 251 -14.42 17.56 -0.69
CA GLY A 251 -13.26 16.69 -0.81
C GLY A 251 -13.56 15.22 -1.17
N GLU A 252 -12.51 14.39 -1.10
CA GLU A 252 -12.48 12.98 -1.54
C GLU A 252 -12.04 12.05 -0.39
N ARG A 253 -12.43 12.38 0.84
CA ARG A 253 -11.94 11.75 2.08
C ARG A 253 -12.90 10.68 2.61
N CYS A 254 -12.49 10.03 3.70
CA CYS A 254 -13.35 9.16 4.49
C CYS A 254 -14.65 9.89 4.87
N THR A 255 -15.76 9.15 4.98
CA THR A 255 -17.08 9.69 5.33
C THR A 255 -17.06 10.58 6.58
N VAL A 256 -16.26 10.21 7.59
CA VAL A 256 -16.07 10.97 8.85
C VAL A 256 -15.50 12.39 8.62
N PHE A 257 -14.60 12.54 7.64
CA PHE A 257 -14.04 13.85 7.32
C PHE A 257 -15.01 14.68 6.50
N ILE A 258 -15.69 14.07 5.52
CA ILE A 258 -16.73 14.75 4.74
C ILE A 258 -17.84 15.24 5.68
N GLU A 259 -18.21 14.44 6.68
CA GLU A 259 -19.14 14.82 7.73
C GLU A 259 -18.67 16.07 8.49
N SER A 260 -17.39 16.07 8.90
CA SER A 260 -16.78 17.22 9.58
C SER A 260 -16.77 18.47 8.70
N ASP A 261 -16.49 18.30 7.40
CA ASP A 261 -16.48 19.38 6.41
C ASP A 261 -17.90 19.94 6.18
N ILE A 262 -18.93 19.08 6.14
CA ILE A 262 -20.34 19.52 6.06
C ILE A 262 -20.68 20.38 7.28
N VAL A 263 -20.35 19.93 8.49
CA VAL A 263 -20.62 20.70 9.72
C VAL A 263 -19.85 22.02 9.72
N HIS A 264 -18.58 22.00 9.31
CA HIS A 264 -17.76 23.19 9.19
C HIS A 264 -18.38 24.21 8.23
N HIS A 265 -18.77 23.77 7.02
CA HIS A 265 -19.40 24.64 6.04
C HIS A 265 -20.79 25.13 6.47
N GLN A 266 -21.58 24.30 7.15
CA GLN A 266 -22.85 24.74 7.76
C GLN A 266 -22.62 25.85 8.79
N GLN A 267 -21.58 25.75 9.63
CA GLN A 267 -21.21 26.81 10.58
C GLN A 267 -20.76 28.10 9.90
N LEU A 268 -20.17 27.99 8.71
CA LEU A 268 -19.81 29.14 7.87
C LEU A 268 -21.01 29.76 7.12
N GLY A 269 -22.21 29.17 7.24
CA GLY A 269 -23.43 29.67 6.60
C GLY A 269 -23.69 29.14 5.19
N ALA A 270 -23.08 28.01 4.83
CA ALA A 270 -23.35 27.33 3.56
C ALA A 270 -24.85 27.00 3.39
N GLU A 271 -25.39 27.24 2.19
CA GLU A 271 -26.75 26.83 1.88
C GLU A 271 -26.85 25.31 1.69
N ARG A 272 -27.99 24.74 2.08
CA ARG A 272 -28.26 23.30 1.97
C ARG A 272 -28.04 22.78 0.55
N ARG A 273 -28.51 23.50 -0.47
CA ARG A 273 -28.38 23.10 -1.88
C ARG A 273 -26.93 22.96 -2.35
N ASP A 274 -26.04 23.83 -1.84
CA ASP A 274 -24.63 23.84 -2.22
C ASP A 274 -23.86 22.68 -1.57
N LEU A 275 -24.25 22.29 -0.35
CA LEU A 275 -23.76 21.08 0.32
C LEU A 275 -24.22 19.81 -0.42
N VAL A 276 -25.48 19.76 -0.86
CA VAL A 276 -26.05 18.61 -1.57
C VAL A 276 -25.39 18.41 -2.94
N ALA A 277 -25.16 19.48 -3.70
CA ALA A 277 -24.39 19.40 -4.94
C ALA A 277 -22.93 18.98 -4.66
N GLY A 278 -22.34 19.50 -3.59
CA GLY A 278 -21.02 19.06 -3.11
C GLY A 278 -20.94 17.56 -2.78
N LEU A 279 -22.00 17.00 -2.16
CA LEU A 279 -22.11 15.58 -1.86
C LEU A 279 -22.16 14.71 -3.13
N ALA A 280 -22.87 15.16 -4.17
CA ALA A 280 -22.91 14.49 -5.46
C ALA A 280 -21.53 14.45 -6.13
N TYR A 281 -20.76 15.55 -6.08
CA TYR A 281 -19.37 15.54 -6.54
C TYR A 281 -18.50 14.62 -5.69
N SER A 282 -18.62 14.69 -4.36
CA SER A 282 -17.80 13.89 -3.45
C SER A 282 -17.98 12.38 -3.67
N ILE A 283 -19.19 11.90 -3.95
CA ILE A 283 -19.41 10.46 -4.24
C ILE A 283 -18.70 10.02 -5.52
N VAL A 284 -18.73 10.84 -6.57
CA VAL A 284 -18.09 10.58 -7.87
C VAL A 284 -16.59 10.59 -7.72
N HIS A 285 -16.04 11.61 -7.08
CA HIS A 285 -14.62 11.71 -6.80
C HIS A 285 -14.12 10.53 -5.96
N ASN A 286 -14.85 10.15 -4.91
CA ASN A 286 -14.51 8.98 -4.11
C ASN A 286 -14.53 7.70 -4.95
N TYR A 287 -15.56 7.49 -5.77
CA TYR A 287 -15.64 6.33 -6.65
C TYR A 287 -14.48 6.28 -7.66
N LEU A 288 -14.20 7.39 -8.34
CA LEU A 288 -13.12 7.46 -9.33
C LEU A 288 -11.75 7.25 -8.70
N ASN A 289 -11.48 7.85 -7.54
CA ASN A 289 -10.15 7.75 -6.92
C ASN A 289 -9.94 6.49 -6.08
N LYS A 290 -10.99 5.88 -5.53
CA LYS A 290 -10.87 4.69 -4.67
C LYS A 290 -11.12 3.39 -5.42
N VAL A 291 -12.05 3.39 -6.38
CA VAL A 291 -12.44 2.20 -7.14
C VAL A 291 -11.81 2.19 -8.53
N VAL A 292 -11.95 3.26 -9.30
CA VAL A 292 -11.44 3.27 -10.68
C VAL A 292 -9.92 3.47 -10.74
N GLN A 293 -9.35 4.35 -9.91
CA GLN A 293 -7.92 4.64 -9.82
C GLN A 293 -7.30 4.92 -11.20
N ASP A 294 -6.30 4.11 -11.60
CA ASP A 294 -5.57 4.19 -12.86
C ASP A 294 -6.23 3.41 -14.01
N LYS A 295 -7.41 2.81 -13.78
CA LYS A 295 -8.07 1.96 -14.77
C LYS A 295 -8.64 2.75 -15.94
N ARG A 296 -8.59 2.13 -17.12
CA ARG A 296 -9.05 2.74 -18.37
C ARG A 296 -10.58 2.83 -18.37
N ILE A 297 -11.11 4.05 -18.32
CA ILE A 297 -12.51 4.34 -18.61
C ILE A 297 -12.65 4.41 -20.14
N GLY A 298 -13.46 3.53 -20.72
CA GLY A 298 -13.75 3.50 -22.16
C GLY A 298 -14.72 4.60 -22.61
N LYS A 299 -15.37 4.37 -23.74
CA LYS A 299 -16.30 5.32 -24.37
C LYS A 299 -17.75 5.05 -23.97
N ASN A 300 -18.14 3.77 -23.96
CA ASN A 300 -19.52 3.35 -23.70
C ASN A 300 -19.67 2.91 -22.24
N ILE A 301 -20.02 3.89 -21.40
CA ILE A 301 -20.05 3.75 -19.94
C ILE A 301 -21.48 3.50 -19.48
N PHE A 302 -21.70 2.36 -18.83
CA PHE A 302 -22.94 2.05 -18.14
C PHE A 302 -22.83 2.40 -16.65
N PHE A 303 -23.85 3.05 -16.10
CA PHE A 303 -23.98 3.28 -14.66
C PHE A 303 -25.15 2.47 -14.09
N GLN A 304 -24.81 1.47 -13.28
CA GLN A 304 -25.69 0.45 -12.70
C GLN A 304 -25.75 0.58 -11.17
N GLY A 305 -26.68 -0.13 -10.54
CA GLY A 305 -26.90 -0.12 -9.11
C GLY A 305 -27.96 0.88 -8.66
N GLY A 306 -28.22 0.91 -7.35
CA GLY A 306 -29.29 1.73 -6.77
C GLY A 306 -29.03 3.24 -6.87
N VAL A 307 -27.76 3.66 -6.78
CA VAL A 307 -27.35 5.07 -6.84
C VAL A 307 -27.52 5.68 -8.23
N ALA A 308 -27.58 4.86 -9.30
CA ALA A 308 -27.84 5.33 -10.65
C ALA A 308 -29.23 5.99 -10.81
N ASN A 309 -30.16 5.80 -9.86
CA ASN A 309 -31.40 6.56 -9.78
C ASN A 309 -31.19 8.06 -9.48
N ASN A 310 -30.09 8.43 -8.83
CA ASN A 310 -29.84 9.80 -8.42
C ASN A 310 -29.23 10.60 -9.58
N LYS A 311 -30.08 11.37 -10.26
CA LYS A 311 -29.70 12.19 -11.43
C LYS A 311 -28.58 13.19 -11.14
N ALA A 312 -28.46 13.70 -9.91
CA ALA A 312 -27.37 14.61 -9.56
C ALA A 312 -26.01 13.90 -9.58
N VAL A 313 -25.96 12.61 -9.19
CA VAL A 313 -24.74 11.80 -9.25
C VAL A 313 -24.38 11.47 -10.70
N VAL A 314 -25.38 11.18 -11.56
CA VAL A 314 -25.16 11.00 -13.00
C VAL A 314 -24.55 12.27 -13.61
N ALA A 315 -25.17 13.43 -13.36
CA ALA A 315 -24.68 14.71 -13.84
C ALA A 315 -23.26 15.03 -13.31
N ALA A 316 -22.97 14.67 -12.06
CA ALA A 316 -21.63 14.82 -11.50
C ALA A 316 -20.59 13.94 -12.21
N PHE A 317 -20.92 12.68 -12.56
CA PHE A 317 -20.04 11.85 -13.38
C PHE A 317 -19.77 12.46 -14.76
N GLU A 318 -20.80 12.96 -15.43
CA GLU A 318 -20.65 13.61 -16.74
C GLU A 318 -19.79 14.87 -16.65
N ALA A 319 -20.00 15.70 -15.61
CA ALA A 319 -19.23 16.90 -15.36
C ALA A 319 -17.74 16.60 -15.07
N VAL A 320 -17.46 15.57 -14.27
CA VAL A 320 -16.09 15.20 -13.90
C VAL A 320 -15.35 14.50 -15.04
N LEU A 321 -16.02 13.62 -15.79
CA LEU A 321 -15.38 12.82 -16.85
C LEU A 321 -15.37 13.50 -18.22
N GLY A 322 -16.27 14.47 -18.46
CA GLY A 322 -16.50 15.02 -19.79
C GLY A 322 -16.97 13.97 -20.80
N LYS A 323 -17.62 12.90 -20.32
CA LYS A 323 -18.11 11.78 -21.11
C LYS A 323 -19.59 11.53 -20.80
N LYS A 324 -20.33 11.04 -21.78
CA LYS A 324 -21.73 10.62 -21.59
C LYS A 324 -21.79 9.39 -20.68
N ILE A 325 -22.72 9.38 -19.73
CA ILE A 325 -23.00 8.24 -18.87
C ILE A 325 -24.37 7.67 -19.22
N THR A 326 -24.41 6.39 -19.59
CA THR A 326 -25.67 5.70 -19.92
C THR A 326 -26.18 4.96 -18.70
N VAL A 327 -27.39 5.28 -18.24
CA VAL A 327 -28.10 4.47 -17.24
C VAL A 327 -28.99 3.49 -17.98
N PRO A 328 -28.69 2.17 -17.96
CA PRO A 328 -29.46 1.18 -18.73
C PRO A 328 -30.85 0.95 -18.13
N GLU A 329 -31.75 0.35 -18.91
CA GLU A 329 -33.05 -0.10 -18.40
C GLU A 329 -32.85 -1.11 -17.26
N ASN A 330 -33.69 -1.03 -16.22
CA ASN A 330 -33.62 -1.94 -15.06
C ASN A 330 -32.22 -1.97 -14.38
N HIS A 331 -31.48 -0.85 -14.41
CA HIS A 331 -30.12 -0.69 -13.86
C HIS A 331 -29.95 -1.11 -12.39
N ASP A 332 -31.02 -1.16 -11.60
CA ASP A 332 -31.02 -1.51 -10.19
C ASP A 332 -31.15 -3.02 -9.91
N VAL A 333 -31.45 -3.82 -10.94
CA VAL A 333 -31.61 -5.28 -10.86
C VAL A 333 -30.76 -6.03 -11.91
N THR A 334 -29.75 -5.37 -12.49
CA THR A 334 -28.89 -5.94 -13.55
C THR A 334 -28.13 -7.19 -13.12
N GLY A 335 -27.73 -7.30 -11.85
CA GLY A 335 -27.13 -8.53 -11.31
C GLY A 335 -28.07 -9.74 -11.43
N ALA A 336 -29.34 -9.55 -11.06
CA ALA A 336 -30.36 -10.60 -11.17
C ALA A 336 -30.65 -10.96 -12.65
N ILE A 337 -30.71 -9.96 -13.54
CA ILE A 337 -30.85 -10.19 -15.00
C ILE A 337 -29.70 -11.03 -15.52
N GLY A 338 -28.47 -10.66 -15.15
CA GLY A 338 -27.25 -11.34 -15.55
C GLY A 338 -27.26 -12.81 -15.19
N VAL A 339 -27.61 -13.15 -13.94
CA VAL A 339 -27.62 -14.55 -13.51
C VAL A 339 -28.76 -15.37 -14.13
N ALA A 340 -29.91 -14.75 -14.45
CA ALA A 340 -30.97 -15.41 -15.20
C ALA A 340 -30.53 -15.74 -16.64
N LEU A 341 -29.81 -14.82 -17.30
CA LEU A 341 -29.22 -15.07 -18.63
C LEU A 341 -28.21 -16.23 -18.60
N ILE A 342 -27.38 -16.32 -17.55
CA ILE A 342 -26.44 -17.44 -17.39
C ILE A 342 -27.21 -18.74 -17.14
N ALA A 343 -28.29 -18.71 -16.34
CA ALA A 343 -29.15 -19.87 -16.14
C ALA A 343 -29.80 -20.34 -17.45
N GLN A 344 -30.22 -19.41 -18.31
CA GLN A 344 -30.72 -19.70 -19.65
C GLN A 344 -29.67 -20.41 -20.51
N GLU A 345 -28.47 -19.85 -20.63
CA GLU A 345 -27.38 -20.46 -21.39
C GLU A 345 -26.98 -21.85 -20.88
N ASN A 346 -27.01 -22.04 -19.54
CA ASN A 346 -26.71 -23.33 -18.94
C ASN A 346 -27.78 -24.36 -19.30
N SER A 347 -29.06 -23.97 -19.25
CA SER A 347 -30.17 -24.85 -19.66
C SER A 347 -30.10 -25.22 -21.15
N GLU A 348 -29.73 -24.28 -22.03
CA GLU A 348 -29.55 -24.52 -23.47
C GLU A 348 -28.38 -25.49 -23.77
N LYS A 349 -27.26 -25.38 -23.03
CA LYS A 349 -26.12 -26.32 -23.16
C LYS A 349 -26.50 -27.74 -22.72
N VAL A 350 -27.34 -27.86 -21.70
CA VAL A 350 -27.85 -29.16 -21.22
C VAL A 350 -28.85 -29.75 -22.24
N LEU A 351 -29.68 -28.93 -22.87
CA LEU A 351 -30.65 -29.34 -23.91
C LEU A 351 -29.99 -29.63 -25.28
N GLY A 352 -28.88 -28.97 -25.61
CA GLY A 352 -28.17 -29.08 -26.89
C GLY A 352 -27.25 -30.30 -27.03
N LYS A 353 -26.94 -31.02 -25.95
CA LYS A 353 -26.26 -32.32 -26.01
C LYS A 353 -27.23 -33.42 -26.43
N LYS A 354 -27.64 -33.45 -27.71
CA LYS A 354 -27.99 -34.72 -28.34
C LYS A 354 -26.72 -35.55 -28.41
N ILE A 355 -26.57 -36.51 -27.50
CA ILE A 355 -25.62 -37.60 -27.69
C ILE A 355 -26.08 -38.29 -28.99
N THR A 356 -25.31 -38.15 -30.06
CA THR A 356 -25.38 -39.11 -31.17
C THR A 356 -24.97 -40.44 -30.57
N ALA A 357 -25.95 -41.24 -30.17
CA ALA A 357 -25.74 -42.62 -29.80
C ALA A 357 -25.07 -43.27 -31.02
N ALA A 358 -23.79 -43.61 -30.87
CA ALA A 358 -23.17 -44.58 -31.74
C ALA A 358 -24.00 -45.85 -31.62
N GLU A 359 -24.47 -46.35 -32.76
CA GLU A 359 -25.08 -47.66 -32.89
C GLU A 359 -24.16 -48.70 -32.25
N ASN A 360 -24.53 -49.19 -31.07
CA ASN A 360 -24.12 -50.48 -30.54
C ASN A 360 -25.15 -50.87 -29.48
N HIS A 361 -26.15 -51.64 -29.94
CA HIS A 361 -26.99 -52.45 -29.06
C HIS A 361 -26.10 -53.50 -28.40
N ASP A 362 -25.74 -53.28 -27.12
CA ASP A 362 -25.47 -54.34 -26.13
C ASP A 362 -25.00 -53.76 -24.78
N VAL A 363 -25.86 -52.98 -24.10
CA VAL A 363 -25.60 -52.63 -22.69
C VAL A 363 -26.86 -52.87 -21.86
N THR A 364 -27.02 -54.09 -21.34
CA THR A 364 -28.05 -54.45 -20.36
C THR A 364 -27.41 -54.59 -18.97
N GLY A 365 -27.82 -53.73 -18.03
CA GLY A 365 -27.30 -53.70 -16.64
C GLY A 365 -27.38 -52.32 -15.98
N ALA A 366 -26.67 -52.12 -14.87
CA ALA A 366 -26.66 -50.87 -14.08
C ALA A 366 -26.32 -49.60 -14.88
N ILE A 367 -25.60 -49.74 -16.01
CA ILE A 367 -25.34 -48.64 -16.96
C ILE A 367 -26.62 -48.26 -17.72
N GLY A 368 -27.47 -49.20 -18.08
CA GLY A 368 -28.79 -48.93 -18.65
C GLY A 368 -29.72 -48.24 -17.65
N VAL A 369 -29.67 -48.61 -16.37
CA VAL A 369 -30.41 -47.90 -15.29
C VAL A 369 -29.84 -46.51 -15.05
N ALA A 370 -28.52 -46.33 -15.11
CA ALA A 370 -27.88 -45.03 -15.00
C ALA A 370 -28.17 -44.13 -16.21
N LEU A 371 -28.21 -44.69 -17.43
CA LEU A 371 -28.60 -43.99 -18.65
C LEU A 371 -30.09 -43.63 -18.65
N ILE A 372 -30.98 -44.51 -18.18
CA ILE A 372 -32.42 -44.23 -18.03
C ILE A 372 -32.68 -43.22 -16.89
N ALA A 373 -31.91 -43.28 -15.80
CA ALA A 373 -31.95 -42.25 -14.74
C ALA A 373 -31.40 -40.91 -15.25
N GLN A 374 -30.40 -40.93 -16.12
CA GLN A 374 -29.84 -39.76 -16.78
C GLN A 374 -30.81 -39.19 -17.84
N GLU A 375 -31.49 -40.04 -18.63
CA GLU A 375 -32.56 -39.67 -19.57
C GLU A 375 -33.79 -39.08 -18.86
N ASN A 376 -34.18 -39.60 -17.69
CA ASN A 376 -35.27 -39.05 -16.88
C ASN A 376 -34.89 -37.77 -16.09
N SER A 377 -33.60 -37.43 -16.01
CA SER A 377 -33.09 -36.23 -15.33
C SER A 377 -32.83 -35.05 -16.27
N HIS A 378 -32.99 -35.23 -17.58
CA HIS A 378 -32.69 -34.19 -18.57
C HIS A 378 -33.93 -33.36 -18.90
N GLY A 379 -34.01 -32.17 -18.31
CA GLY A 379 -34.85 -31.06 -18.80
C GLY A 379 -35.55 -30.20 -17.75
N LYS A 380 -35.60 -30.61 -16.47
CA LYS A 380 -36.27 -29.84 -15.41
C LYS A 380 -35.28 -29.18 -14.46
N SER A 381 -35.45 -27.88 -14.26
CA SER A 381 -34.72 -27.07 -13.27
C SER A 381 -34.79 -27.69 -11.87
N ARG A 382 -33.75 -27.50 -11.05
CA ARG A 382 -33.76 -27.84 -9.61
C ARG A 382 -34.59 -26.86 -8.78
N PHE A 383 -35.16 -25.83 -9.41
CA PHE A 383 -35.93 -24.80 -8.76
C PHE A 383 -37.12 -25.39 -7.99
N LYS A 384 -37.18 -25.08 -6.69
CA LYS A 384 -38.13 -25.66 -5.74
C LYS A 384 -39.53 -25.02 -5.77
N GLY A 385 -39.77 -24.05 -6.67
CA GLY A 385 -41.07 -23.38 -6.87
C GLY A 385 -41.14 -21.96 -6.30
N PHE A 386 -42.18 -21.22 -6.68
CA PHE A 386 -42.40 -19.82 -6.27
C PHE A 386 -42.96 -19.68 -4.85
N ASP A 387 -43.76 -20.63 -4.36
CA ASP A 387 -44.28 -20.60 -2.99
C ASP A 387 -43.41 -21.43 -2.05
N LEU A 388 -42.48 -20.74 -1.37
CA LEU A 388 -41.59 -21.32 -0.37
C LEU A 388 -42.03 -20.97 1.07
N ARG A 389 -43.18 -20.31 1.28
CA ARG A 389 -43.62 -19.82 2.59
C ARG A 389 -43.92 -20.94 3.59
N HIS A 390 -44.31 -22.11 3.08
CA HIS A 390 -44.66 -23.28 3.89
C HIS A 390 -43.49 -24.23 4.15
N ARG A 391 -42.31 -23.95 3.57
CA ARG A 391 -41.12 -24.75 3.82
C ARG A 391 -40.64 -24.47 5.24
N LYS A 392 -40.81 -25.44 6.14
CA LYS A 392 -40.37 -25.30 7.52
C LYS A 392 -38.85 -25.21 7.58
N TYR A 393 -38.37 -24.20 8.30
CA TYR A 393 -36.96 -24.02 8.57
C TYR A 393 -36.78 -23.56 10.01
N ASP A 394 -35.81 -24.15 10.70
CA ASP A 394 -35.47 -23.79 12.07
C ASP A 394 -34.34 -22.77 12.06
N LEU A 395 -34.66 -21.54 12.40
CA LEU A 395 -33.67 -20.50 12.68
C LEU A 395 -33.22 -20.59 14.14
N SER A 396 -31.95 -20.88 14.33
CA SER A 396 -31.28 -20.74 15.63
C SER A 396 -30.06 -19.85 15.44
N SER A 397 -29.82 -18.91 16.35
CA SER A 397 -28.55 -18.20 16.39
C SER A 397 -27.69 -18.74 17.52
N PHE A 398 -26.39 -18.83 17.26
CA PHE A 398 -25.41 -19.09 18.30
C PHE A 398 -24.20 -18.21 18.07
N GLU A 399 -23.60 -17.81 19.17
CA GLU A 399 -22.37 -17.04 19.14
C GLU A 399 -21.19 -17.98 18.86
N CYS A 400 -20.40 -17.66 17.84
CA CYS A 400 -19.18 -18.38 17.56
C CYS A 400 -18.16 -18.10 18.67
N LYS A 401 -18.11 -18.97 19.69
CA LYS A 401 -17.08 -18.96 20.75
C LYS A 401 -15.68 -19.27 20.24
N ALA A 402 -15.58 -19.64 18.97
CA ALA A 402 -14.38 -20.10 18.32
C ALA A 402 -13.73 -18.99 17.46
N CYS A 403 -14.34 -17.80 17.37
CA CYS A 403 -13.71 -16.63 16.75
C CYS A 403 -13.85 -15.41 17.67
N PRO A 404 -12.86 -14.50 17.70
CA PRO A 404 -12.87 -13.32 18.58
C PRO A 404 -13.88 -12.24 18.14
N ASN A 405 -14.48 -12.39 16.96
CA ASN A 405 -15.58 -11.55 16.50
C ASN A 405 -16.89 -11.87 17.23
N HIS A 406 -16.93 -12.94 18.04
CA HIS A 406 -18.14 -13.44 18.69
C HIS A 406 -19.31 -13.46 17.71
N CYS A 407 -19.01 -13.94 16.48
CA CYS A 407 -19.94 -13.78 15.37
C CYS A 407 -21.26 -14.43 15.76
N GLU A 408 -22.35 -13.68 15.63
CA GLU A 408 -23.68 -14.27 15.71
C GLU A 408 -23.89 -15.11 14.44
N ILE A 409 -23.78 -16.43 14.57
CA ILE A 409 -24.01 -17.38 13.49
C ILE A 409 -25.48 -17.74 13.50
N LYS A 410 -26.17 -17.48 12.40
CA LYS A 410 -27.52 -17.98 12.16
C LYS A 410 -27.42 -19.34 11.47
N LYS A 411 -27.89 -20.37 12.17
CA LYS A 411 -28.08 -21.72 11.66
C LYS A 411 -29.53 -21.87 11.19
N VAL A 412 -29.70 -22.35 9.97
CA VAL A 412 -30.99 -22.69 9.36
C VAL A 412 -31.02 -24.19 9.17
N GLY A 413 -31.80 -24.88 10.01
CA GLY A 413 -32.17 -26.28 9.78
C GLY A 413 -33.29 -26.36 8.75
N LEU A 414 -33.20 -27.28 7.81
CA LEU A 414 -34.27 -27.61 6.84
C LEU A 414 -34.68 -29.07 7.10
N GLU A 415 -35.97 -29.41 7.05
CA GLU A 415 -36.49 -30.75 7.42
C GLU A 415 -35.84 -31.92 6.62
N ASP A 416 -35.26 -31.66 5.43
CA ASP A 416 -34.68 -32.68 4.54
C ASP A 416 -33.24 -32.36 4.02
N ASP A 417 -32.61 -31.25 4.44
CA ASP A 417 -31.28 -30.82 3.96
C ASP A 417 -30.29 -30.63 5.13
N GLU A 418 -28.97 -30.69 4.87
CA GLU A 418 -27.98 -30.32 5.88
C GLU A 418 -28.17 -28.87 6.36
N PRO A 419 -27.97 -28.57 7.66
CA PRO A 419 -28.17 -27.23 8.19
C PRO A 419 -27.24 -26.21 7.53
N LEU A 420 -27.82 -25.13 7.03
CA LEU A 420 -27.11 -24.00 6.45
C LEU A 420 -26.67 -23.05 7.57
N PHE A 421 -25.50 -22.43 7.45
CA PHE A 421 -25.02 -21.45 8.42
C PHE A 421 -24.63 -20.16 7.71
N TYR A 422 -24.98 -19.00 8.29
CA TYR A 422 -24.63 -17.68 7.77
C TYR A 422 -24.51 -16.62 8.87
N GLY A 423 -24.04 -15.42 8.54
CA GLY A 423 -23.73 -14.36 9.52
C GLY A 423 -22.34 -14.48 10.13
N ALA A 424 -21.57 -15.47 9.69
CA ALA A 424 -20.21 -15.69 10.15
C ALA A 424 -19.27 -14.63 9.55
N ARG A 425 -18.71 -13.73 10.36
CA ARG A 425 -17.53 -12.94 9.96
C ARG A 425 -16.25 -13.80 9.91
N CYS A 426 -16.38 -15.13 9.88
CA CYS A 426 -15.31 -16.10 9.85
C CYS A 426 -15.74 -17.33 9.05
N GLU A 427 -14.81 -17.95 8.33
CA GLU A 427 -15.13 -19.02 7.36
C GLU A 427 -15.59 -20.35 7.99
N ARG A 428 -15.53 -20.49 9.32
CA ARG A 428 -15.80 -21.75 10.03
C ARG A 428 -17.15 -22.39 9.68
N PHE A 429 -18.15 -21.59 9.32
CA PHE A 429 -19.52 -22.04 9.12
C PHE A 429 -20.05 -21.85 7.70
N GLU A 430 -19.43 -21.00 6.88
CA GLU A 430 -19.95 -20.67 5.52
C GLU A 430 -19.61 -21.73 4.46
N VAL A 431 -18.69 -22.67 4.74
CA VAL A 431 -18.22 -23.65 3.75
C VAL A 431 -18.18 -25.07 4.33
N LYS A 432 -19.34 -25.67 4.55
CA LYS A 432 -19.47 -27.13 4.75
C LYS A 432 -20.40 -27.73 3.71
N LYS A 433 -19.96 -27.78 2.46
CA LYS A 433 -20.31 -28.91 1.58
C LYS A 433 -19.10 -29.82 1.53
N LYS A 434 -19.31 -31.15 1.52
CA LYS A 434 -18.25 -32.14 1.22
C LYS A 434 -17.64 -31.78 -0.14
N LYS A 435 -16.58 -30.96 -0.14
CA LYS A 435 -15.77 -30.67 -1.32
C LYS A 435 -15.13 -31.99 -1.74
N LYS A 436 -15.20 -32.33 -3.04
CA LYS A 436 -14.31 -33.35 -3.59
C LYS A 436 -12.89 -32.97 -3.13
N ALA A 437 -12.17 -33.90 -2.51
CA ALA A 437 -10.76 -33.68 -2.23
C ALA A 437 -10.10 -33.31 -3.56
N SER A 438 -9.56 -32.10 -3.66
CA SER A 438 -8.80 -31.70 -4.84
C SER A 438 -7.61 -32.64 -4.95
N ASN A 439 -7.41 -33.25 -6.11
CA ASN A 439 -6.24 -34.08 -6.38
C ASN A 439 -4.98 -33.24 -6.62
N LEU A 440 -5.10 -31.90 -6.56
CA LEU A 440 -3.98 -30.98 -6.77
C LEU A 440 -3.08 -30.91 -5.53
N PRO A 441 -1.75 -30.89 -5.70
CA PRO A 441 -0.80 -30.80 -4.60
C PRO A 441 -0.92 -29.47 -3.85
N ASP A 442 -0.64 -29.49 -2.54
CA ASP A 442 -0.51 -28.28 -1.73
C ASP A 442 0.95 -27.81 -1.69
N LEU A 443 1.36 -27.10 -2.74
CA LEU A 443 2.74 -26.64 -2.91
C LEU A 443 3.18 -25.64 -1.83
N PHE A 444 2.24 -24.94 -1.17
CA PHE A 444 2.55 -24.03 -0.08
C PHE A 444 2.84 -24.79 1.22
N ALA A 445 2.04 -25.82 1.52
CA ALA A 445 2.32 -26.73 2.63
C ALA A 445 3.62 -27.52 2.44
N GLU A 446 3.88 -28.03 1.21
CA GLU A 446 5.16 -28.70 0.89
C GLU A 446 6.37 -27.78 1.12
N ARG A 447 6.27 -26.51 0.71
CA ARG A 447 7.31 -25.51 0.94
C ARG A 447 7.51 -25.19 2.42
N GLU A 448 6.43 -25.05 3.19
CA GLU A 448 6.50 -24.81 4.64
C GLU A 448 7.14 -26.00 5.37
N GLU A 449 6.80 -27.23 4.99
CA GLU A 449 7.42 -28.44 5.56
C GLU A 449 8.92 -28.49 5.27
N LEU A 450 9.33 -28.15 4.04
CA LEU A 450 10.75 -28.04 3.68
C LEU A 450 11.46 -26.96 4.50
N LEU A 451 10.83 -25.80 4.71
CA LEU A 451 11.39 -24.72 5.51
C LEU A 451 11.63 -25.18 6.96
N GLU A 452 10.65 -25.85 7.57
CA GLU A 452 10.68 -26.22 8.98
C GLU A 452 11.61 -27.41 9.27
N ASN A 453 11.66 -28.41 8.39
CA ASN A 453 12.24 -29.72 8.70
C ASN A 453 13.57 -30.03 7.98
N ILE A 454 14.04 -29.19 7.05
CA ILE A 454 15.24 -29.53 6.25
C ILE A 454 16.48 -29.82 7.11
N TYR A 455 16.73 -29.00 8.14
CA TYR A 455 17.89 -29.19 9.02
C TYR A 455 17.78 -30.47 9.85
N GLN A 456 16.58 -30.77 10.36
CA GLN A 456 16.34 -31.97 11.16
C GLN A 456 16.55 -33.24 10.33
N LYS A 457 15.99 -33.28 9.11
CA LYS A 457 16.19 -34.39 8.16
C LYS A 457 17.69 -34.57 7.80
N GLN A 458 18.45 -33.49 7.68
CA GLN A 458 19.89 -33.54 7.42
C GLN A 458 20.70 -34.08 8.61
N ARG A 459 20.32 -33.73 9.85
CA ARG A 459 20.93 -34.27 11.07
C ARG A 459 20.67 -35.76 11.22
N GLU A 460 19.42 -36.17 11.10
CA GLU A 460 19.01 -37.58 11.17
C GLU A 460 19.74 -38.43 10.11
N GLN A 461 19.89 -37.90 8.89
CA GLN A 461 20.64 -38.57 7.83
C GLN A 461 22.14 -38.68 8.15
N LYS A 462 22.78 -37.64 8.71
CA LYS A 462 24.19 -37.71 9.14
C LYS A 462 24.40 -38.69 10.30
N GLU A 463 23.45 -38.75 11.24
CA GLU A 463 23.45 -39.70 12.35
C GLU A 463 23.28 -41.14 11.83
N ALA A 464 22.41 -41.34 10.82
CA ALA A 464 22.22 -42.63 10.15
C ALA A 464 23.43 -43.06 9.29
N ASP A 465 24.12 -42.12 8.65
CA ASP A 465 25.33 -42.35 7.84
C ASP A 465 26.60 -42.58 8.70
N GLY A 466 26.48 -42.60 10.03
CA GLY A 466 27.56 -42.94 10.96
C GLY A 466 28.66 -41.89 11.11
N LEU A 467 28.48 -40.66 10.60
CA LEU A 467 29.45 -39.57 10.75
C LEU A 467 29.30 -38.91 12.13
N THR A 468 29.91 -39.52 13.15
CA THR A 468 29.90 -39.01 14.52
C THR A 468 31.10 -38.09 14.75
N ILE A 469 30.90 -36.78 14.98
CA ILE A 469 31.95 -35.92 15.56
C ILE A 469 31.94 -36.19 17.07
N GLY A 470 32.82 -37.09 17.50
CA GLY A 470 33.04 -37.39 18.90
C GLY A 470 33.60 -36.17 19.64
N ILE A 471 32.93 -35.80 20.74
CA ILE A 471 33.48 -35.01 21.83
C ILE A 471 34.65 -35.82 22.42
N PRO A 472 35.90 -35.31 22.51
CA PRO A 472 36.92 -36.01 23.27
C PRO A 472 36.72 -35.74 24.76
N SER A 473 36.12 -36.69 25.47
CA SER A 473 36.27 -36.77 26.93
C SER A 473 37.68 -37.29 27.25
N SER A 474 38.40 -36.53 28.09
CA SER A 474 39.71 -36.82 28.66
C SER A 474 40.02 -38.30 28.93
N ARG A 475 41.09 -38.83 28.32
CA ARG A 475 41.89 -39.94 28.85
C ARG A 475 43.33 -39.89 28.31
N THR A 476 44.24 -40.30 29.18
CA THR A 476 45.72 -40.21 29.18
C THR A 476 46.44 -40.93 28.03
N PRO A 477 47.72 -40.61 27.75
CA PRO A 477 48.45 -41.14 26.61
C PRO A 477 49.15 -42.46 26.94
N GLU A 478 48.86 -43.52 26.20
CA GLU A 478 49.73 -44.70 26.09
C GLU A 478 49.89 -45.14 24.63
N LYS A 479 51.17 -45.08 24.23
CA LYS A 479 51.99 -45.84 23.27
C LYS A 479 51.40 -46.89 22.30
N GLU A 480 52.17 -47.00 21.20
CA GLU A 480 52.33 -48.10 20.24
C GLU A 480 51.26 -48.23 19.15
N ALA A 481 51.53 -48.73 17.94
CA ALA A 481 52.63 -48.72 16.98
C ALA A 481 52.09 -49.54 15.77
N ASP A 482 52.66 -49.28 14.59
CA ASP A 482 52.77 -50.18 13.43
C ASP A 482 51.63 -50.35 12.39
N ASP A 483 52.05 -49.98 11.17
CA ASP A 483 51.96 -50.69 9.89
C ASP A 483 50.67 -50.78 9.04
N LEU A 484 50.68 -49.97 7.96
CA LEU A 484 50.88 -50.42 6.56
C LEU A 484 50.34 -51.82 6.20
N THR A 485 49.33 -51.92 5.33
CA THR A 485 49.46 -52.21 3.88
C THR A 485 48.13 -52.60 3.20
N ILE A 486 47.83 -51.90 2.10
CA ILE A 486 47.44 -52.36 0.74
C ILE A 486 46.72 -53.73 0.59
N GLY A 487 45.58 -53.72 -0.11
CA GLY A 487 45.07 -54.91 -0.81
C GLY A 487 43.72 -54.73 -1.53
N ILE A 488 43.76 -54.49 -2.85
CA ILE A 488 42.62 -54.62 -3.79
C ILE A 488 42.43 -56.11 -4.13
N PRO A 489 41.19 -56.62 -4.31
CA PRO A 489 40.74 -57.10 -5.65
C PRO A 489 39.24 -56.80 -5.89
N SER A 490 38.82 -56.14 -6.97
CA SER A 490 38.65 -56.61 -8.35
C SER A 490 37.49 -57.61 -8.60
N SER A 491 36.68 -57.23 -9.61
CA SER A 491 35.85 -58.06 -10.51
C SER A 491 34.45 -58.54 -10.06
N ARG A 492 33.40 -57.99 -10.70
CA ARG A 492 32.58 -58.65 -11.75
C ARG A 492 31.23 -57.94 -11.94
N THR A 493 30.99 -57.50 -13.17
CA THR A 493 29.66 -57.44 -13.84
C THR A 493 29.75 -58.42 -15.03
N PRO A 494 28.67 -58.80 -15.74
CA PRO A 494 27.26 -58.34 -15.70
C PRO A 494 26.21 -59.49 -15.73
N GLU A 495 24.92 -59.20 -15.53
CA GLU A 495 23.82 -59.58 -16.44
C GLU A 495 22.43 -59.15 -15.92
N LYS A 496 21.48 -59.12 -16.87
CA LYS A 496 20.15 -58.50 -16.89
C LYS A 496 19.11 -59.23 -16.02
N GLU A 497 18.09 -58.51 -15.54
CA GLU A 497 16.69 -58.58 -16.01
C GLU A 497 15.77 -57.75 -15.09
N ALA A 498 14.77 -57.15 -15.71
CA ALA A 498 13.68 -56.42 -15.07
C ALA A 498 12.54 -57.38 -14.73
N ASP A 499 11.93 -57.25 -13.55
CA ASP A 499 10.48 -57.12 -13.38
C ASP A 499 10.08 -57.04 -11.89
N ASP A 500 9.06 -56.22 -11.67
CA ASP A 500 8.09 -56.17 -10.57
C ASP A 500 8.53 -56.33 -9.11
N LEU A 501 8.34 -55.25 -8.34
CA LEU A 501 7.93 -55.33 -6.93
C LEU A 501 7.07 -54.12 -6.57
N THR A 502 5.76 -54.32 -6.71
CA THR A 502 4.69 -53.54 -6.10
C THR A 502 4.81 -53.63 -4.58
N ILE A 503 4.93 -52.49 -3.89
CA ILE A 503 4.74 -52.40 -2.44
C ILE A 503 3.52 -51.52 -2.18
N GLY A 504 2.49 -52.14 -1.61
CA GLY A 504 1.20 -51.54 -1.30
C GLY A 504 1.26 -50.46 -0.23
N ILE A 505 0.45 -49.42 -0.46
CA ILE A 505 0.20 -48.30 0.45
C ILE A 505 -0.88 -48.73 1.46
N PRO A 506 -0.66 -48.64 2.79
CA PRO A 506 -1.74 -48.80 3.76
C PRO A 506 -2.57 -47.51 3.85
N SER A 507 -3.88 -47.64 3.62
CA SER A 507 -4.86 -46.62 3.96
C SER A 507 -4.89 -46.40 5.47
N SER A 508 -4.52 -45.19 5.93
CA SER A 508 -4.74 -44.77 7.31
C SER A 508 -5.71 -43.59 7.36
N ARG A 509 -6.66 -43.70 8.29
CA ARG A 509 -7.73 -42.76 8.58
C ARG A 509 -7.16 -41.37 8.89
N THR A 510 -7.64 -40.36 8.18
CA THR A 510 -7.34 -38.94 8.40
C THR A 510 -8.04 -38.41 9.65
N THR A 511 -7.42 -38.63 10.81
CA THR A 511 -7.45 -37.62 11.88
C THR A 511 -6.26 -36.71 11.65
N ASN A 512 -6.48 -35.42 11.37
CA ASN A 512 -5.42 -34.40 11.33
C ASN A 512 -4.58 -34.53 12.61
N PRO A 513 -3.31 -34.96 12.56
CA PRO A 513 -2.41 -34.71 13.65
C PRO A 513 -2.08 -33.22 13.58
N GLU A 514 -2.33 -32.49 14.67
CA GLU A 514 -1.63 -31.23 14.87
C GLU A 514 -0.12 -31.53 14.72
N PRO A 515 0.63 -30.79 13.89
CA PRO A 515 2.07 -30.97 13.80
C PRO A 515 2.65 -30.59 15.17
N ARG A 516 3.09 -31.61 15.93
CA ARG A 516 3.82 -31.42 17.17
C ARG A 516 5.09 -30.64 16.83
N THR A 517 5.33 -29.56 17.55
CA THR A 517 6.62 -28.86 17.55
C THR A 517 7.73 -29.88 17.81
N PRO A 518 8.76 -29.97 16.96
CA PRO A 518 9.96 -30.74 17.31
C PRO A 518 10.66 -29.96 18.42
N GLU A 519 10.34 -30.31 19.67
CA GLU A 519 11.10 -29.87 20.83
C GLU A 519 12.45 -30.58 20.75
N ASN A 520 13.48 -29.87 20.27
CA ASN A 520 14.86 -30.34 20.37
C ASN A 520 15.19 -30.51 21.87
N GLU A 521 15.33 -31.75 22.31
CA GLU A 521 15.79 -32.16 23.65
C GLU A 521 17.29 -31.83 23.85
N ALA A 522 17.63 -30.54 23.85
CA ALA A 522 18.95 -30.05 24.25
C ALA A 522 18.82 -29.19 25.51
N ASP A 523 19.62 -29.47 26.54
CA ASP A 523 19.73 -28.75 27.83
C ASP A 523 20.32 -27.32 27.71
N GLY A 524 20.13 -26.64 26.57
CA GLY A 524 20.69 -25.32 26.26
C GLY A 524 19.74 -24.15 26.50
N PRO A 525 20.27 -22.91 26.61
CA PRO A 525 19.45 -21.70 26.71
C PRO A 525 18.54 -21.53 25.48
N THR A 526 17.38 -20.94 25.69
CA THR A 526 16.36 -20.73 24.66
C THR A 526 16.61 -19.45 23.85
N ILE A 527 16.44 -19.56 22.54
CA ILE A 527 16.47 -18.40 21.64
C ILE A 527 15.16 -18.30 20.86
N GLY A 528 14.43 -17.21 21.13
CA GLY A 528 13.19 -16.87 20.45
C GLY A 528 13.44 -16.22 19.09
N ILE A 529 12.87 -16.78 18.03
CA ILE A 529 12.85 -16.19 16.67
C ILE A 529 11.39 -15.96 16.26
N PRO A 530 10.97 -14.71 15.99
CA PRO A 530 9.59 -14.46 15.58
C PRO A 530 9.32 -15.07 14.21
N ARG A 531 8.19 -15.78 14.07
CA ARG A 531 7.65 -16.32 12.81
C ARG A 531 7.10 -15.19 11.92
N ALA A 532 7.94 -14.22 11.59
CA ALA A 532 7.56 -13.02 10.85
C ALA A 532 8.66 -12.56 9.89
N VAL A 533 8.27 -11.78 8.89
CA VAL A 533 9.16 -11.10 7.94
C VAL A 533 10.18 -12.05 7.28
N ILE A 534 11.45 -12.00 7.66
CA ILE A 534 12.53 -12.72 7.03
C ILE A 534 12.60 -14.19 7.46
N PHE A 535 11.83 -14.59 8.48
CA PHE A 535 11.71 -15.98 8.92
C PHE A 535 11.45 -16.92 7.75
N TYR A 536 10.48 -16.58 6.90
CA TYR A 536 10.06 -17.41 5.75
C TYR A 536 11.09 -17.52 4.61
N GLU A 537 12.25 -16.85 4.75
CA GLU A 537 13.38 -16.91 3.82
C GLU A 537 14.64 -17.51 4.47
N LEU A 538 14.96 -17.15 5.72
CA LEU A 538 16.24 -17.47 6.38
C LEU A 538 16.13 -18.38 7.61
N TYR A 539 14.95 -18.93 7.91
CA TYR A 539 14.80 -19.86 9.02
C TYR A 539 15.75 -21.07 8.96
N PRO A 540 15.93 -21.77 7.81
CA PRO A 540 16.86 -22.89 7.74
C PRO A 540 18.28 -22.51 8.16
N PHE A 541 18.75 -21.34 7.74
CA PHE A 541 20.04 -20.80 8.15
C PHE A 541 20.11 -20.57 9.67
N TYR A 542 19.16 -19.84 10.26
CA TYR A 542 19.21 -19.50 11.68
C TYR A 542 18.99 -20.71 12.59
N ASN A 543 18.09 -21.61 12.21
CA ASN A 543 17.84 -22.83 12.94
C ASN A 543 19.11 -23.69 13.02
N ALA A 544 19.76 -23.92 11.88
CA ALA A 544 21.04 -24.64 11.84
C ALA A 544 22.13 -23.92 12.66
N PHE A 545 22.30 -22.61 12.45
CA PHE A 545 23.33 -21.82 13.13
C PHE A 545 23.22 -21.89 14.66
N PHE A 546 22.02 -21.66 15.21
CA PHE A 546 21.82 -21.66 16.67
C PHE A 546 21.82 -23.06 17.28
N SER A 547 21.30 -24.06 16.56
CA SER A 547 21.34 -25.45 17.01
C SER A 547 22.77 -25.97 17.13
N GLU A 548 23.64 -25.71 16.14
CA GLU A 548 25.07 -26.08 16.19
C GLU A 548 25.83 -25.35 17.32
N LEU A 549 25.38 -24.14 17.69
CA LEU A 549 25.92 -23.41 18.84
C LEU A 549 25.43 -23.94 20.19
N GLY A 550 24.44 -24.84 20.21
CA GLY A 550 23.87 -25.47 21.40
C GLY A 550 22.73 -24.67 22.03
N PHE A 551 21.99 -23.88 21.25
CA PHE A 551 20.78 -23.19 21.71
C PHE A 551 19.52 -23.98 21.34
N ARG A 552 18.48 -23.87 22.16
CA ARG A 552 17.13 -24.38 21.83
C ARG A 552 16.35 -23.30 21.10
N VAL A 553 16.11 -23.49 19.81
CA VAL A 553 15.36 -22.53 18.97
C VAL A 553 13.86 -22.63 19.27
N VAL A 554 13.24 -21.52 19.66
CA VAL A 554 11.81 -21.40 19.94
C VAL A 554 11.22 -20.34 19.01
N PHE A 555 10.01 -20.58 18.48
CA PHE A 555 9.32 -19.61 17.63
C PHE A 555 7.93 -19.25 18.18
N SER A 556 7.44 -18.09 17.75
CA SER A 556 6.07 -17.67 18.01
C SER A 556 5.08 -18.61 17.32
N GLU A 557 3.85 -18.66 17.83
CA GLU A 557 2.80 -19.48 17.24
C GLU A 557 2.48 -19.09 15.80
N ARG A 558 1.81 -19.99 15.07
CA ARG A 558 1.21 -19.66 13.77
C ARG A 558 0.28 -18.46 13.96
N THR A 559 0.31 -17.57 12.97
CA THR A 559 -0.44 -16.31 13.04
C THR A 559 -1.91 -16.56 13.30
N ASN A 560 -2.41 -15.90 14.33
CA ASN A 560 -3.80 -15.95 14.75
C ASN A 560 -4.29 -14.53 15.06
N LYS A 561 -5.59 -14.37 15.27
CA LYS A 561 -6.20 -13.05 15.48
C LYS A 561 -5.72 -12.36 16.77
N GLU A 562 -5.38 -13.11 17.81
CA GLU A 562 -4.83 -12.55 19.04
C GLU A 562 -3.47 -11.87 18.77
N LEU A 563 -2.59 -12.53 18.03
CA LEU A 563 -1.30 -11.95 17.62
C LEU A 563 -1.48 -10.71 16.75
N ILE A 564 -2.46 -10.72 15.83
CA ILE A 564 -2.79 -9.55 15.00
C ILE A 564 -3.20 -8.37 15.88
N HIS A 565 -4.14 -8.57 16.81
CA HIS A 565 -4.62 -7.52 17.70
C HIS A 565 -3.50 -6.97 18.59
N LYS A 566 -2.73 -7.85 19.24
CA LYS A 566 -1.55 -7.47 20.05
C LYS A 566 -0.58 -6.61 19.24
N GLY A 567 -0.31 -7.01 17.99
CA GLY A 567 0.59 -6.28 17.09
C GLY A 567 0.06 -4.90 16.68
N VAL A 568 -1.22 -4.81 16.32
CA VAL A 568 -1.86 -3.56 15.87
C VAL A 568 -1.99 -2.56 17.02
N GLU A 569 -2.45 -3.00 18.19
CA GLU A 569 -2.63 -2.15 19.37
C GLU A 569 -1.32 -1.54 19.86
N ASN A 570 -0.23 -2.33 19.83
CA ASN A 570 1.07 -1.89 20.34
C ASN A 570 1.90 -1.11 19.31
N ALA A 571 1.60 -1.19 18.01
CA ALA A 571 2.38 -0.48 17.01
C ALA A 571 2.36 1.05 17.24
N GLY A 572 1.18 1.62 17.51
CA GLY A 572 1.02 3.06 17.79
C GLY A 572 1.45 4.02 16.66
N ILE A 573 1.76 3.49 15.47
CA ILE A 573 2.23 4.23 14.28
C ILE A 573 1.70 3.56 12.99
N ASP A 574 1.61 4.35 11.91
CA ASP A 574 1.14 3.90 10.59
C ASP A 574 2.25 3.22 9.78
N ILE A 575 2.53 1.95 10.11
CA ILE A 575 3.46 1.06 9.39
C ILE A 575 2.73 -0.03 8.62
N CYS A 576 3.44 -0.74 7.74
CA CYS A 576 2.82 -1.83 6.97
C CYS A 576 2.40 -3.02 7.87
N PHE A 577 1.31 -3.68 7.46
CA PHE A 577 0.69 -4.75 8.24
C PHE A 577 1.65 -5.90 8.66
N PRO A 578 2.56 -6.41 7.80
CA PRO A 578 3.53 -7.43 8.21
C PRO A 578 4.45 -7.04 9.37
N ILE A 579 4.72 -5.74 9.56
CA ILE A 579 5.57 -5.24 10.65
C ILE A 579 4.76 -5.10 11.94
N LYS A 580 3.49 -4.64 11.84
CA LYS A 580 2.56 -4.68 12.99
C LYS A 580 2.44 -6.12 13.50
N LEU A 581 2.27 -7.08 12.59
CA LEU A 581 2.20 -8.50 12.92
C LEU A 581 3.50 -9.01 13.58
N ALA A 582 4.66 -8.56 13.11
CA ALA A 582 5.94 -8.91 13.73
C ALA A 582 6.01 -8.49 15.21
N TYR A 583 5.41 -7.36 15.61
CA TYR A 583 5.30 -6.98 17.02
C TYR A 583 4.44 -7.95 17.82
N GLY A 584 3.33 -8.44 17.27
CA GLY A 584 2.51 -9.48 17.88
C GLY A 584 3.31 -10.77 18.15
N HIS A 585 4.10 -11.22 17.17
CA HIS A 585 4.97 -12.38 17.35
C HIS A 585 6.09 -12.16 18.37
N ILE A 586 6.65 -10.95 18.44
CA ILE A 586 7.65 -10.60 19.46
C ILE A 586 7.03 -10.67 20.85
N LEU A 587 5.85 -10.08 21.06
CA LEU A 587 5.13 -10.12 22.33
C LEU A 587 4.84 -11.56 22.77
N SER A 588 4.39 -12.42 21.84
CA SER A 588 4.17 -13.85 22.12
C SER A 588 5.44 -14.58 22.59
N LEU A 589 6.61 -14.25 22.04
CA LEU A 589 7.87 -14.84 22.50
C LEU A 589 8.28 -14.34 23.89
N LEU A 590 8.01 -13.08 24.20
CA LEU A 590 8.25 -12.52 25.54
C LEU A 590 7.36 -13.19 26.59
N GLU A 591 6.09 -13.44 26.25
CA GLU A 591 5.14 -14.18 27.11
C GLU A 591 5.59 -15.64 27.35
N LYS A 592 6.25 -16.26 26.37
CA LYS A 592 6.85 -17.60 26.51
C LYS A 592 8.11 -17.64 27.39
N GLY A 593 8.64 -16.49 27.82
CA GLY A 593 9.78 -16.43 28.73
C GLY A 593 11.10 -16.90 28.12
N VAL A 594 11.35 -16.59 26.84
CA VAL A 594 12.64 -16.94 26.19
C VAL A 594 13.82 -16.19 26.82
N ASP A 595 14.98 -16.87 26.94
CA ASP A 595 16.20 -16.30 27.52
C ASP A 595 16.78 -15.20 26.62
N TYR A 596 16.81 -15.48 25.31
CA TYR A 596 17.29 -14.57 24.28
C TYR A 596 16.22 -14.34 23.22
N LEU A 597 16.03 -13.09 22.80
CA LEU A 597 15.17 -12.74 21.66
C LEU A 597 16.05 -12.32 20.47
N PHE A 598 15.95 -13.04 19.35
CA PHE A 598 16.76 -12.79 18.17
C PHE A 598 16.03 -11.89 17.16
N LEU A 599 16.51 -10.65 17.00
CA LEU A 599 16.01 -9.64 16.07
C LEU A 599 17.17 -9.07 15.25
N PRO A 600 17.63 -9.74 14.18
CA PRO A 600 18.76 -9.28 13.38
C PRO A 600 18.39 -8.05 12.52
N SER A 601 19.35 -7.16 12.31
CA SER A 601 19.24 -6.06 11.34
C SER A 601 19.94 -6.48 10.04
N ILE A 602 19.17 -7.08 9.13
CA ILE A 602 19.69 -7.60 7.86
C ILE A 602 19.62 -6.52 6.80
N ILE A 603 20.77 -6.04 6.32
CA ILE A 603 20.83 -4.91 5.38
C ILE A 603 20.53 -5.38 3.94
N ASN A 604 21.19 -6.46 3.52
CA ASN A 604 21.07 -7.02 2.18
C ASN A 604 21.09 -8.55 2.20
N LEU A 605 20.46 -9.14 1.18
CA LEU A 605 20.48 -10.57 0.90
C LEU A 605 21.58 -10.91 -0.12
N LYS A 606 21.92 -12.20 -0.22
CA LYS A 606 22.93 -12.72 -1.16
C LYS A 606 22.54 -12.32 -2.60
N GLN A 607 23.46 -11.66 -3.30
CA GLN A 607 23.31 -11.39 -4.72
C GLN A 607 23.59 -12.66 -5.52
N THR A 608 22.57 -13.16 -6.20
CA THR A 608 22.66 -14.34 -7.06
C THR A 608 22.72 -13.99 -8.55
N SER A 609 22.23 -12.81 -8.92
CA SER A 609 22.26 -12.30 -10.29
C SER A 609 23.44 -11.33 -10.48
N PRO A 610 24.26 -11.49 -11.52
CA PRO A 610 25.40 -10.60 -11.78
C PRO A 610 24.99 -9.20 -12.28
N TYR A 611 23.71 -9.02 -12.63
CA TYR A 611 23.24 -7.85 -13.37
C TYR A 611 22.90 -6.65 -12.47
N PHE A 612 22.61 -6.88 -11.20
CA PHE A 612 22.23 -5.82 -10.25
C PHE A 612 23.44 -5.32 -9.44
N SER A 613 23.35 -4.09 -8.96
CA SER A 613 24.40 -3.48 -8.14
C SER A 613 24.30 -3.85 -6.66
N ASP A 614 23.08 -4.05 -6.16
CA ASP A 614 22.77 -4.29 -4.75
C ASP A 614 21.50 -5.14 -4.56
N CYS A 615 21.28 -5.63 -3.34
CA CYS A 615 20.20 -6.56 -2.96
C CYS A 615 19.60 -6.22 -1.58
N TYR A 616 19.23 -4.95 -1.36
CA TYR A 616 18.71 -4.48 -0.08
C TYR A 616 17.35 -5.07 0.30
N LEU A 617 17.13 -5.23 1.60
CA LEU A 617 15.78 -5.35 2.19
C LEU A 617 15.15 -3.97 2.37
N CYS A 618 13.83 -3.91 2.57
CA CYS A 618 13.18 -2.61 2.81
C CYS A 618 13.54 -2.06 4.21
N PRO A 619 13.55 -0.74 4.40
CA PRO A 619 13.93 -0.10 5.67
C PRO A 619 13.16 -0.61 6.90
N TYR A 620 11.88 -0.95 6.76
CA TYR A 620 11.10 -1.49 7.88
C TYR A 620 11.64 -2.84 8.37
N VAL A 621 11.98 -3.75 7.45
CA VAL A 621 12.57 -5.05 7.84
C VAL A 621 13.96 -4.85 8.45
N GLN A 622 14.78 -3.93 7.90
CA GLN A 622 16.11 -3.63 8.45
C GLN A 622 16.07 -3.05 9.87
N SER A 623 15.00 -2.30 10.21
CA SER A 623 14.87 -1.55 11.46
C SER A 623 13.92 -2.18 12.49
N LEU A 624 13.39 -3.37 12.23
CA LEU A 624 12.48 -4.07 13.15
C LEU A 624 13.05 -4.16 14.57
N ALA A 625 14.35 -4.47 14.69
CA ALA A 625 15.03 -4.54 15.98
C ALA A 625 15.06 -3.20 16.75
N TYR A 626 15.28 -2.08 16.04
CA TYR A 626 15.38 -0.75 16.64
C TYR A 626 14.00 -0.22 17.02
N THR A 627 13.02 -0.38 16.13
CA THR A 627 11.64 0.07 16.39
C THR A 627 10.97 -0.77 17.47
N ALA A 628 11.18 -2.09 17.50
CA ALA A 628 10.67 -2.95 18.58
C ALA A 628 11.22 -2.53 19.95
N LYS A 629 12.51 -2.18 20.05
CA LYS A 629 13.12 -1.67 21.30
C LYS A 629 12.58 -0.31 21.73
N ALA A 630 12.16 0.53 20.79
CA ALA A 630 11.61 1.85 21.09
C ALA A 630 10.13 1.82 21.48
N ILE A 631 9.35 0.86 20.95
CA ILE A 631 7.90 0.81 21.10
C ILE A 631 7.46 -0.19 22.16
N LEU A 632 8.06 -1.39 22.17
CA LEU A 632 7.62 -2.51 23.00
C LEU A 632 8.33 -2.52 24.35
N ASN A 633 7.62 -2.99 25.39
CA ASN A 633 8.23 -3.31 26.67
C ASN A 633 8.85 -4.72 26.58
N LEU A 634 10.18 -4.78 26.49
CA LEU A 634 10.94 -6.01 26.30
C LEU A 634 11.25 -6.76 27.61
N GLY A 635 10.87 -6.21 28.77
CA GLY A 635 11.14 -6.81 30.07
C GLY A 635 12.62 -7.09 30.31
N ASN A 636 12.93 -8.24 30.92
CA ASN A 636 14.30 -8.67 31.24
C ASN A 636 14.96 -9.54 30.14
N THR A 637 14.24 -9.83 29.05
CA THR A 637 14.75 -10.71 27.98
C THR A 637 15.90 -10.04 27.22
N LYS A 638 17.01 -10.76 27.02
CA LYS A 638 18.17 -10.20 26.32
C LYS A 638 17.94 -10.20 24.80
N VAL A 639 17.79 -9.02 24.21
CA VAL A 639 17.59 -8.87 22.76
C VAL A 639 18.92 -8.89 22.00
N LEU A 640 19.08 -9.88 21.13
CA LEU A 640 20.22 -10.04 20.23
C LEU A 640 19.90 -9.39 18.88
N SER A 641 20.65 -8.36 18.50
CA SER A 641 20.42 -7.60 17.27
C SER A 641 21.68 -7.45 16.41
N PRO A 642 22.28 -8.56 15.93
CA PRO A 642 23.44 -8.45 15.06
C PRO A 642 23.07 -7.80 13.72
N VAL A 643 24.02 -7.07 13.16
CA VAL A 643 23.91 -6.53 11.80
C VAL A 643 24.52 -7.55 10.85
N VAL A 644 23.76 -7.94 9.82
CA VAL A 644 24.21 -8.94 8.84
C VAL A 644 24.09 -8.41 7.43
N ARG A 645 25.12 -8.67 6.61
CA ARG A 645 25.21 -8.23 5.20
C ARG A 645 25.56 -9.41 4.29
N PHE A 646 24.55 -10.13 3.82
CA PHE A 646 24.74 -11.34 3.02
C PHE A 646 25.27 -11.09 1.59
N ASN A 647 25.34 -9.83 1.13
CA ASN A 647 25.92 -9.46 -0.16
C ASN A 647 27.45 -9.26 -0.10
N LEU A 648 28.08 -9.41 1.07
CA LEU A 648 29.54 -9.35 1.20
C LEU A 648 30.17 -10.71 0.88
N LYS A 649 31.49 -10.73 0.66
CA LYS A 649 32.25 -11.98 0.52
C LYS A 649 32.02 -12.86 1.75
N SER A 650 31.92 -14.18 1.58
CA SER A 650 31.65 -15.13 2.68
C SER A 650 32.59 -14.95 3.87
N SER A 651 33.85 -14.57 3.64
CA SER A 651 34.83 -14.28 4.71
C SER A 651 34.43 -13.09 5.61
N GLN A 652 33.72 -12.09 5.09
CA GLN A 652 33.25 -10.95 5.86
C GLN A 652 31.95 -11.27 6.60
N ILE A 653 31.06 -12.09 6.02
CA ILE A 653 29.87 -12.60 6.71
C ILE A 653 30.30 -13.47 7.89
N GLU A 654 31.27 -14.36 7.65
CA GLU A 654 31.88 -15.19 8.68
C GLU A 654 32.46 -14.32 9.80
N LYS A 655 33.19 -13.25 9.47
CA LYS A 655 33.70 -12.31 10.46
C LYS A 655 32.58 -11.64 11.27
N ASP A 656 31.56 -11.09 10.60
CA ASP A 656 30.43 -10.42 11.28
C ASP A 656 29.70 -11.40 12.25
N LEU A 657 29.62 -12.69 11.89
CA LEU A 657 29.02 -13.74 12.74
C LEU A 657 29.95 -14.23 13.85
N VAL A 658 31.27 -14.27 13.63
CA VAL A 658 32.27 -14.56 14.66
C VAL A 658 32.23 -13.47 15.72
N ASP A 659 32.30 -12.19 15.32
CA ASP A 659 32.22 -11.05 16.22
C ASP A 659 30.93 -11.10 17.07
N PHE A 660 29.80 -11.52 16.47
CA PHE A 660 28.54 -11.74 17.19
C PHE A 660 28.59 -12.96 18.13
N GLY A 661 29.06 -14.11 17.65
CA GLY A 661 29.06 -15.35 18.43
C GLY A 661 30.02 -15.31 19.63
N GLU A 662 31.07 -14.50 19.57
CA GLU A 662 31.94 -14.22 20.72
C GLU A 662 31.17 -13.50 21.85
N THR A 663 30.19 -12.64 21.53
CA THR A 663 29.30 -12.03 22.55
C THR A 663 28.36 -13.03 23.23
N LEU A 664 28.23 -14.24 22.65
CA LEU A 664 27.49 -15.38 23.20
C LEU A 664 28.42 -16.37 23.95
N GLY A 665 29.70 -16.04 24.11
CA GLY A 665 30.68 -16.87 24.80
C GLY A 665 31.12 -18.11 24.01
N LYS A 666 30.97 -18.12 22.68
CA LYS A 666 31.34 -19.24 21.81
C LYS A 666 32.70 -18.98 21.13
N THR A 667 33.45 -20.04 20.83
CA THR A 667 34.77 -19.92 20.20
C THR A 667 34.64 -19.67 18.69
N ALA A 668 35.56 -18.90 18.12
CA ALA A 668 35.60 -18.62 16.67
C ALA A 668 35.57 -19.90 15.82
N SER A 669 36.23 -20.99 16.25
CA SER A 669 36.19 -22.28 15.54
C SER A 669 34.77 -22.86 15.45
N LYS A 670 34.06 -22.90 16.59
CA LYS A 670 32.70 -23.43 16.65
C LYS A 670 31.72 -22.57 15.85
N ILE A 671 31.90 -21.24 15.86
CA ILE A 671 31.07 -20.32 15.09
C ILE A 671 31.26 -20.51 13.57
N ARG A 672 32.51 -20.70 13.12
CA ARG A 672 32.81 -20.98 11.70
C ARG A 672 32.17 -22.28 11.23
N GLU A 673 32.21 -23.32 12.07
CA GLU A 673 31.57 -24.59 11.77
C GLU A 673 30.04 -24.44 11.67
N ALA A 674 29.42 -23.80 12.66
CA ALA A 674 27.99 -23.50 12.65
C ALA A 674 27.57 -22.68 11.41
N TYR A 675 28.37 -21.68 11.02
CA TYR A 675 28.14 -20.90 9.81
C TYR A 675 28.17 -21.75 8.53
N ARG A 676 29.17 -22.63 8.38
CA ARG A 676 29.26 -23.52 7.20
C ARG A 676 28.07 -24.46 7.08
N VAL A 677 27.63 -25.03 8.19
CA VAL A 677 26.42 -25.88 8.24
C VAL A 677 25.20 -25.06 7.86
N ALA A 678 25.03 -23.88 8.44
CA ALA A 678 23.91 -22.98 8.15
C ALA A 678 23.86 -22.52 6.68
N GLU A 679 24.99 -22.14 6.08
CA GLU A 679 25.05 -21.75 4.67
C GLU A 679 24.68 -22.95 3.77
N LYS A 680 25.20 -24.15 4.05
CA LYS A 680 24.85 -25.36 3.29
C LYS A 680 23.36 -25.68 3.40
N THR A 681 22.79 -25.69 4.60
CA THR A 681 21.36 -25.98 4.81
C THR A 681 20.47 -24.97 4.07
N GLN A 682 20.84 -23.68 4.06
CA GLN A 682 20.11 -22.66 3.31
C GLN A 682 20.23 -22.84 1.79
N ASP A 683 21.39 -23.26 1.29
CA ASP A 683 21.61 -23.56 -0.13
C ASP A 683 20.79 -24.79 -0.55
N ASP A 684 20.80 -25.85 0.26
CA ASP A 684 20.03 -27.07 0.02
C ASP A 684 18.51 -26.80 -0.01
N PHE A 685 18.00 -25.94 0.89
CA PHE A 685 16.60 -25.51 0.89
C PHE A 685 16.21 -24.85 -0.44
N ARG A 686 17.06 -23.93 -0.92
CA ARG A 686 16.83 -23.23 -2.19
C ARG A 686 16.89 -24.19 -3.39
N CYS A 687 17.86 -25.09 -3.41
CA CYS A 687 17.97 -26.10 -4.47
C CYS A 687 16.73 -27.00 -4.54
N ARG A 688 16.25 -27.53 -3.42
CA ARG A 688 15.06 -28.41 -3.38
C ARG A 688 13.79 -27.71 -3.83
N ILE A 689 13.58 -26.45 -3.45
CA ILE A 689 12.45 -25.65 -3.95
C ILE A 689 12.52 -25.49 -5.47
N GLN A 690 13.71 -25.20 -6.01
CA GLN A 690 13.91 -25.02 -7.45
C GLN A 690 13.74 -26.32 -8.23
N GLU A 691 14.21 -27.45 -7.70
CA GLU A 691 13.99 -28.78 -8.28
C GLU A 691 12.51 -29.13 -8.31
N ARG A 692 11.82 -28.97 -7.17
CA ARG A 692 10.37 -29.20 -7.09
C ARG A 692 9.58 -28.28 -8.02
N GLY A 693 10.00 -27.03 -8.15
CA GLY A 693 9.40 -26.08 -9.10
C GLY A 693 9.54 -26.51 -10.56
N LYS A 694 10.71 -27.05 -10.95
CA LYS A 694 10.92 -27.60 -12.30
C LYS A 694 10.01 -28.80 -12.57
N GLU A 695 9.84 -29.70 -11.61
CA GLU A 695 8.93 -30.84 -11.73
C GLU A 695 7.48 -30.38 -11.95
N VAL A 696 7.02 -29.42 -11.14
CA VAL A 696 5.67 -28.86 -11.25
C VAL A 696 5.44 -28.21 -12.62
N LEU A 697 6.38 -27.38 -13.09
CA LEU A 697 6.27 -26.70 -14.39
C LEU A 697 6.35 -27.67 -15.59
N ALA A 698 7.11 -28.76 -15.45
CA ALA A 698 7.19 -29.81 -16.46
C ALA A 698 5.91 -30.66 -16.52
N GLY A 699 5.20 -30.80 -15.41
CA GLY A 699 3.92 -31.51 -15.33
C GLY A 699 2.71 -30.76 -15.92
N LEU A 700 2.86 -29.47 -16.27
CA LEU A 700 1.75 -28.67 -16.82
C LEU A 700 1.52 -28.95 -18.31
N SER A 701 0.29 -29.32 -18.65
CA SER A 701 -0.21 -29.46 -20.01
C SER A 701 -0.37 -28.09 -20.69
N PRO A 702 -0.36 -27.99 -22.04
CA PRO A 702 -0.57 -26.72 -22.76
C PRO A 702 -1.90 -26.02 -22.48
N GLU A 703 -2.93 -26.76 -22.08
CA GLU A 703 -4.26 -26.23 -21.76
C GLU A 703 -4.42 -25.85 -20.28
N ASP A 704 -3.43 -26.19 -19.44
CA ASP A 704 -3.50 -25.90 -18.01
C ASP A 704 -3.36 -24.40 -17.75
N ARG A 705 -4.05 -23.94 -16.71
CA ARG A 705 -4.06 -22.55 -16.26
C ARG A 705 -3.70 -22.52 -14.79
N ALA A 706 -2.41 -22.51 -14.51
CA ALA A 706 -1.90 -22.43 -13.14
C ALA A 706 -1.78 -20.97 -12.69
N ILE A 707 -2.05 -20.72 -11.41
CA ILE A 707 -1.87 -19.40 -10.79
C ILE A 707 -0.57 -19.41 -9.98
N VAL A 708 0.35 -18.52 -10.34
CA VAL A 708 1.53 -18.21 -9.53
C VAL A 708 1.18 -17.08 -8.56
N ILE A 709 1.34 -17.32 -7.26
CA ILE A 709 1.14 -16.29 -6.23
C ILE A 709 2.44 -15.50 -6.08
N ILE A 710 2.43 -14.28 -6.60
CA ILE A 710 3.52 -13.31 -6.56
C ILE A 710 3.44 -12.56 -5.24
N SER A 711 4.42 -12.77 -4.37
CA SER A 711 4.41 -12.18 -3.04
C SER A 711 5.80 -12.14 -2.44
N ARG A 712 5.94 -11.37 -1.36
CA ARG A 712 7.09 -11.50 -0.47
C ARG A 712 6.92 -12.80 0.34
N PRO A 713 8.01 -13.46 0.78
CA PRO A 713 7.92 -14.72 1.50
C PRO A 713 6.93 -14.69 2.67
N TYR A 714 6.95 -13.63 3.47
CA TYR A 714 6.02 -13.45 4.58
C TYR A 714 4.58 -13.16 4.17
N ASN A 715 4.34 -12.57 3.00
CA ASN A 715 2.98 -12.38 2.49
C ASN A 715 2.39 -13.69 2.00
N GLY A 716 3.16 -14.48 1.25
CA GLY A 716 2.65 -15.70 0.61
C GLY A 716 2.53 -16.90 1.54
N GLN A 717 3.35 -16.98 2.58
CA GLN A 717 3.44 -18.16 3.45
C GLN A 717 2.65 -18.02 4.75
N ASP A 718 2.49 -16.80 5.25
CA ASP A 718 1.72 -16.57 6.46
C ASP A 718 0.21 -16.65 6.15
N ALA A 719 -0.50 -17.52 6.86
CA ALA A 719 -1.91 -17.80 6.62
C ALA A 719 -2.83 -16.57 6.79
N ALA A 720 -2.47 -15.63 7.67
CA ALA A 720 -3.25 -14.42 7.85
C ALA A 720 -2.93 -13.38 6.77
N LEU A 721 -1.67 -13.25 6.36
CA LEU A 721 -1.28 -12.30 5.31
C LEU A 721 -1.69 -12.77 3.92
N ASN A 722 -1.85 -14.08 3.71
CA ASN A 722 -2.34 -14.66 2.45
C ASN A 722 -3.82 -14.99 2.42
N LEU A 723 -4.56 -14.79 3.52
CA LEU A 723 -6.00 -15.09 3.60
C LEU A 723 -6.35 -16.53 3.18
N GLU A 724 -5.46 -17.50 3.40
CA GLU A 724 -5.54 -18.88 2.89
C GLU A 724 -5.82 -19.00 1.37
N LEU A 725 -5.42 -18.00 0.57
CA LEU A 725 -5.62 -17.97 -0.88
C LEU A 725 -5.13 -19.23 -1.62
N PRO A 726 -3.96 -19.83 -1.30
CA PRO A 726 -3.53 -21.06 -1.96
C PRO A 726 -4.55 -22.20 -1.83
N LYS A 727 -5.10 -22.39 -0.63
CA LYS A 727 -6.12 -23.41 -0.35
C LYS A 727 -7.42 -23.10 -1.07
N LYS A 728 -7.86 -21.82 -1.07
CA LYS A 728 -9.05 -21.37 -1.78
C LYS A 728 -8.97 -21.58 -3.29
N LEU A 729 -7.80 -21.35 -3.90
CA LEU A 729 -7.57 -21.63 -5.31
C LEU A 729 -7.63 -23.14 -5.62
N ARG A 730 -7.06 -23.99 -4.75
CA ARG A 730 -7.19 -25.46 -4.89
C ARG A 730 -8.65 -25.93 -4.76
N ASP A 731 -9.42 -25.30 -3.88
CA ASP A 731 -10.85 -25.56 -3.74
C ASP A 731 -11.66 -25.14 -4.98
N LEU A 732 -11.11 -24.21 -5.79
CA LEU A 732 -11.62 -23.81 -7.11
C LEU A 732 -10.98 -24.61 -8.25
N ASP A 733 -10.38 -25.76 -7.94
CA ASP A 733 -9.72 -26.67 -8.89
C ASP A 733 -8.60 -26.01 -9.72
N THR A 734 -7.88 -25.06 -9.11
CA THR A 734 -6.76 -24.36 -9.75
C THR A 734 -5.46 -24.59 -8.97
N LEU A 735 -4.40 -24.95 -9.69
CA LEU A 735 -3.08 -25.13 -9.09
C LEU A 735 -2.48 -23.78 -8.69
N ALA A 736 -2.17 -23.63 -7.40
CA ALA A 736 -1.50 -22.46 -6.84
C ALA A 736 0.00 -22.74 -6.65
N ILE A 737 0.87 -21.99 -7.35
CA ILE A 737 2.31 -22.17 -7.34
C ILE A 737 2.99 -21.01 -6.55
N PRO A 738 3.84 -21.30 -5.55
CA PRO A 738 4.66 -20.28 -4.92
C PRO A 738 5.64 -19.63 -5.91
N MET A 739 5.82 -18.31 -5.85
CA MET A 739 6.72 -17.58 -6.76
C MET A 739 8.16 -18.14 -6.80
N ASP A 740 8.65 -18.68 -5.69
CA ASP A 740 10.03 -19.17 -5.58
C ASP A 740 10.25 -20.58 -6.14
N PHE A 741 9.21 -21.22 -6.65
CA PHE A 741 9.31 -22.42 -7.48
C PHE A 741 9.72 -22.07 -8.92
N LEU A 742 9.63 -20.80 -9.32
CA LEU A 742 10.10 -20.35 -10.63
C LEU A 742 11.63 -20.16 -10.62
N PRO A 743 12.32 -20.31 -11.77
CA PRO A 743 13.75 -20.06 -11.91
C PRO A 743 14.07 -18.55 -11.95
N LEU A 744 13.82 -17.84 -10.86
CA LEU A 744 13.85 -16.37 -10.80
C LEU A 744 15.23 -15.75 -11.12
N ASP A 745 16.31 -16.47 -10.81
CA ASP A 745 17.68 -15.99 -11.00
C ASP A 745 18.24 -16.27 -12.41
N SER A 746 17.50 -16.98 -13.27
CA SER A 746 17.91 -17.25 -14.65
C SER A 746 17.50 -16.17 -15.65
N VAL A 747 16.82 -15.11 -15.19
CA VAL A 747 16.25 -14.06 -16.05
C VAL A 747 16.87 -12.71 -15.74
N ASP A 748 17.35 -12.02 -16.77
CA ASP A 748 17.88 -10.66 -16.65
C ASP A 748 16.77 -9.61 -16.86
N VAL A 749 16.35 -8.98 -15.77
CA VAL A 749 15.42 -7.85 -15.80
C VAL A 749 16.10 -6.50 -15.55
N SER A 750 17.43 -6.47 -15.42
CA SER A 750 18.20 -5.25 -15.13
C SER A 750 18.21 -4.26 -16.30
N SER A 751 18.06 -4.75 -17.53
CA SER A 751 18.01 -3.88 -18.72
C SER A 751 16.79 -2.96 -18.73
N ASP A 752 15.63 -3.48 -18.31
CA ASP A 752 14.40 -2.70 -18.13
C ASP A 752 14.39 -1.95 -16.79
N TRP A 753 15.01 -2.52 -15.75
CA TRP A 753 14.97 -2.01 -14.37
C TRP A 753 16.36 -1.87 -13.71
N PRO A 754 17.26 -1.03 -14.25
CA PRO A 754 18.68 -1.01 -13.89
C PRO A 754 18.96 -0.61 -12.43
N ASN A 755 18.00 0.07 -11.78
CA ASN A 755 18.13 0.53 -10.40
C ASN A 755 17.17 -0.19 -9.43
N MET A 756 16.70 -1.40 -9.76
CA MET A 756 15.90 -2.20 -8.83
C MET A 756 16.80 -2.83 -7.76
N TYR A 757 17.17 -2.07 -6.73
CA TYR A 757 18.08 -2.51 -5.66
C TYR A 757 17.40 -3.34 -4.56
N TRP A 758 16.07 -3.45 -4.56
CA TRP A 758 15.38 -4.33 -3.61
C TRP A 758 15.40 -5.77 -4.11
N ARG A 759 16.02 -6.68 -3.34
CA ARG A 759 16.12 -8.10 -3.74
C ARG A 759 14.76 -8.76 -3.99
N LEU A 760 13.79 -8.50 -3.12
CA LEU A 760 12.43 -9.04 -3.29
C LEU A 760 11.73 -8.39 -4.50
N GLY A 761 12.03 -7.14 -4.84
CA GLY A 761 11.53 -6.49 -6.06
C GLY A 761 12.12 -7.11 -7.33
N GLN A 762 13.42 -7.43 -7.34
CA GLN A 762 14.06 -8.16 -8.44
C GLN A 762 13.37 -9.50 -8.68
N ARG A 763 13.14 -10.29 -7.63
CA ARG A 763 12.43 -11.59 -7.71
C ARG A 763 11.02 -11.46 -8.28
N ILE A 764 10.26 -10.45 -7.84
CA ILE A 764 8.90 -10.19 -8.33
C ILE A 764 8.91 -9.83 -9.83
N LEU A 765 9.85 -9.00 -10.28
CA LEU A 765 9.94 -8.61 -11.69
C LEU A 765 10.47 -9.74 -12.58
N SER A 766 11.40 -10.57 -12.08
CA SER A 766 11.81 -11.81 -12.76
C SER A 766 10.65 -12.78 -12.91
N ALA A 767 9.83 -12.95 -11.87
CA ALA A 767 8.63 -13.79 -11.94
C ALA A 767 7.63 -13.25 -12.97
N ALA A 768 7.42 -11.93 -13.01
CA ALA A 768 6.58 -11.28 -14.01
C ALA A 768 7.09 -11.54 -15.44
N GLU A 769 8.41 -11.53 -15.66
CA GLU A 769 9.00 -11.83 -16.96
C GLU A 769 8.81 -13.31 -17.36
N ILE A 770 8.95 -14.24 -16.43
CA ILE A 770 8.70 -15.67 -16.72
C ILE A 770 7.22 -15.88 -17.06
N ILE A 771 6.32 -15.34 -16.24
CA ILE A 771 4.88 -15.51 -16.41
C ILE A 771 4.39 -14.82 -17.68
N SER A 772 4.93 -13.66 -18.05
CA SER A 772 4.51 -12.95 -19.27
C SER A 772 4.79 -13.77 -20.54
N HIS A 773 5.79 -14.67 -20.52
CA HIS A 773 6.17 -15.50 -21.66
C HIS A 773 5.52 -16.89 -21.69
N ASP A 774 5.07 -17.45 -20.56
CA ASP A 774 4.47 -18.79 -20.51
C ASP A 774 2.92 -18.73 -20.54
N PRO A 775 2.23 -19.17 -21.61
CA PRO A 775 0.76 -19.11 -21.70
C PRO A 775 0.00 -19.86 -20.61
N ARG A 776 0.62 -20.85 -19.96
CA ARG A 776 -0.01 -21.70 -18.93
C ARG A 776 -0.07 -21.02 -17.56
N LEU A 777 0.74 -19.98 -17.34
CA LEU A 777 0.90 -19.33 -16.04
C LEU A 777 0.16 -18.00 -15.97
N PHE A 778 -0.57 -17.75 -14.89
CA PHE A 778 -1.22 -16.47 -14.59
C PHE A 778 -0.78 -15.97 -13.22
N ALA A 779 -0.80 -14.66 -12.99
CA ALA A 779 -0.28 -14.09 -11.74
C ALA A 779 -1.40 -13.61 -10.82
N LEU A 780 -1.28 -13.98 -9.54
CA LEU A 780 -1.98 -13.34 -8.43
C LEU A 780 -0.93 -12.64 -7.57
N TYR A 781 -0.84 -11.32 -7.64
CA TYR A 781 0.05 -10.52 -6.80
C TYR A 781 -0.62 -10.25 -5.45
N LEU A 782 -0.03 -10.77 -4.38
CA LEU A 782 -0.44 -10.53 -3.01
C LEU A 782 0.51 -9.53 -2.32
N THR A 783 -0.02 -8.39 -1.88
CA THR A 783 0.70 -7.32 -1.17
C THR A 783 -0.04 -6.90 0.11
N SER A 784 0.54 -6.00 0.89
CA SER A 784 -0.06 -5.45 2.10
C SER A 784 -0.22 -3.93 2.03
N TYR A 785 -1.28 -3.43 2.67
CA TYR A 785 -1.45 -1.99 2.85
C TYR A 785 -0.25 -1.36 3.57
N GLY A 786 0.13 -0.16 3.12
CA GLY A 786 1.31 0.56 3.62
C GLY A 786 2.66 -0.04 3.17
N CYS A 787 2.68 -1.07 2.32
CA CYS A 787 3.93 -1.64 1.81
C CYS A 787 4.69 -0.62 0.96
N GLY A 788 5.82 -0.16 1.48
CA GLY A 788 6.56 0.94 0.85
C GLY A 788 7.12 0.61 -0.53
N PRO A 789 7.88 -0.48 -0.72
CA PRO A 789 8.41 -0.81 -2.04
C PRO A 789 7.32 -1.10 -3.09
N ASP A 790 6.20 -1.69 -2.67
CA ASP A 790 5.13 -2.10 -3.60
C ASP A 790 4.35 -0.90 -4.13
N SER A 791 4.52 0.29 -3.55
CA SER A 791 4.05 1.54 -4.16
C SER A 791 4.67 1.84 -5.52
N PHE A 792 5.81 1.22 -5.87
CA PHE A 792 6.44 1.33 -7.19
C PHE A 792 6.42 -0.02 -7.93
N ILE A 793 6.73 -1.12 -7.22
CA ILE A 793 6.84 -2.44 -7.84
C ILE A 793 5.51 -2.89 -8.44
N CYS A 794 4.35 -2.55 -7.86
CA CYS A 794 3.06 -2.90 -8.46
C CYS A 794 2.89 -2.29 -9.86
N THR A 795 3.24 -1.02 -10.04
CA THR A 795 3.20 -0.34 -11.34
C THR A 795 4.15 -0.99 -12.33
N PHE A 796 5.39 -1.28 -11.89
CA PHE A 796 6.40 -1.94 -12.74
C PHE A 796 5.97 -3.35 -13.14
N PHE A 797 5.37 -4.10 -12.21
CA PHE A 797 4.80 -5.41 -12.44
C PHE A 797 3.66 -5.35 -13.46
N ARG A 798 2.69 -4.43 -13.29
CA ARG A 798 1.59 -4.21 -14.25
C ARG A 798 2.12 -3.88 -15.65
N THR A 799 3.10 -2.99 -15.74
CA THR A 799 3.78 -2.65 -17.01
C THR A 799 4.38 -3.89 -17.68
N LYS A 800 5.07 -4.74 -16.91
CA LYS A 800 5.70 -5.96 -17.41
C LYS A 800 4.67 -7.02 -17.85
N MET A 801 3.60 -7.19 -17.09
CA MET A 801 2.48 -8.08 -17.44
C MET A 801 1.72 -7.60 -18.68
N SER A 802 1.76 -6.30 -18.98
CA SER A 802 1.16 -5.70 -20.17
C SER A 802 -0.32 -6.12 -20.32
N ASN A 803 -0.68 -6.84 -21.38
CA ASN A 803 -2.07 -7.26 -21.64
C ASN A 803 -2.43 -8.62 -21.04
N LYS A 804 -1.50 -9.29 -20.34
CA LYS A 804 -1.77 -10.59 -19.75
C LYS A 804 -2.61 -10.43 -18.47
N PRO A 805 -3.77 -11.14 -18.37
CA PRO A 805 -4.60 -11.06 -17.17
C PRO A 805 -3.82 -11.40 -15.90
N HIS A 806 -3.96 -10.55 -14.89
CA HIS A 806 -3.38 -10.76 -13.56
C HIS A 806 -4.30 -10.13 -12.51
N LEU A 807 -4.24 -10.64 -11.29
CA LEU A 807 -5.02 -10.14 -10.16
C LEU A 807 -4.06 -9.57 -9.12
N VAL A 808 -4.37 -8.38 -8.57
CA VAL A 808 -3.63 -7.81 -7.44
C VAL A 808 -4.56 -7.76 -6.22
N ILE A 809 -4.17 -8.43 -5.14
CA ILE A 809 -4.86 -8.42 -3.85
C ILE A 809 -3.97 -7.73 -2.83
N GLU A 810 -4.49 -6.70 -2.19
CA GLU A 810 -3.82 -5.98 -1.11
C GLU A 810 -4.56 -6.22 0.20
N VAL A 811 -3.85 -6.79 1.17
CA VAL A 811 -4.34 -7.21 2.49
C VAL A 811 -3.96 -6.20 3.56
N ASP A 812 -4.85 -5.98 4.52
CA ASP A 812 -4.68 -5.14 5.70
C ASP A 812 -5.20 -5.86 6.96
N GLU A 813 -5.12 -5.21 8.12
CA GLU A 813 -5.59 -5.73 9.40
C GLU A 813 -7.11 -5.97 9.47
N HIS A 814 -7.90 -5.43 8.55
CA HIS A 814 -9.37 -5.55 8.51
C HIS A 814 -9.87 -6.45 7.38
N SER A 815 -8.96 -7.03 6.59
CA SER A 815 -9.31 -7.72 5.36
C SER A 815 -10.19 -8.93 5.63
N ALA A 816 -11.27 -9.02 4.85
CA ALA A 816 -12.25 -10.09 4.94
C ALA A 816 -12.04 -11.10 3.80
N ASP A 817 -12.09 -12.38 4.17
CA ASP A 817 -11.86 -13.50 3.28
C ASP A 817 -12.83 -13.59 2.08
N VAL A 818 -14.11 -13.29 2.31
CA VAL A 818 -15.19 -13.41 1.30
C VAL A 818 -14.93 -12.53 0.08
N GLY A 819 -14.38 -11.33 0.30
CA GLY A 819 -14.02 -10.40 -0.77
C GLY A 819 -12.81 -10.85 -1.58
N ALA A 820 -11.92 -11.68 -1.02
CA ALA A 820 -10.78 -12.22 -1.74
C ALA A 820 -11.18 -13.40 -2.64
N ILE A 821 -12.03 -14.32 -2.14
CA ILE A 821 -12.55 -15.46 -2.91
C ILE A 821 -13.32 -14.98 -4.15
N THR A 822 -14.20 -14.00 -3.99
CA THR A 822 -15.02 -13.48 -5.09
C THR A 822 -14.14 -12.88 -6.21
N ARG A 823 -13.01 -12.24 -5.85
CA ARG A 823 -12.04 -11.74 -6.83
C ARG A 823 -11.29 -12.88 -7.54
N CYS A 824 -10.92 -13.94 -6.82
CA CYS A 824 -10.33 -15.13 -7.43
C CYS A 824 -11.30 -15.82 -8.40
N GLU A 825 -12.57 -15.99 -8.02
CA GLU A 825 -13.61 -16.55 -8.89
C GLU A 825 -13.77 -15.73 -10.18
N ALA A 826 -13.92 -14.41 -10.05
CA ALA A 826 -14.04 -13.50 -11.19
C ALA A 826 -12.80 -13.51 -12.07
N PHE A 827 -11.61 -13.60 -11.48
CA PHE A 827 -10.35 -13.70 -12.21
C PHE A 827 -10.22 -15.01 -13.00
N LEU A 828 -10.56 -16.15 -12.40
CA LEU A 828 -10.57 -17.45 -13.08
C LEU A 828 -11.58 -17.48 -14.24
N ASP A 829 -12.78 -16.92 -14.03
CA ASP A 829 -13.79 -16.78 -15.08
C ASP A 829 -13.27 -15.86 -16.22
N SER A 830 -12.55 -14.78 -15.91
CA SER A 830 -11.92 -13.89 -16.92
C SER A 830 -10.85 -14.62 -17.74
N ILE A 831 -9.96 -15.36 -17.09
CA ILE A 831 -8.94 -16.18 -17.76
C ILE A 831 -9.60 -17.20 -18.68
N ALA A 832 -10.73 -17.79 -18.24
CA ALA A 832 -11.41 -18.83 -19.00
C ALA A 832 -11.87 -18.38 -20.39
N HIS A 833 -12.28 -17.11 -20.50
CA HIS A 833 -12.81 -16.48 -21.71
C HIS A 833 -11.76 -15.68 -22.49
N SER A 834 -10.56 -15.48 -21.95
CA SER A 834 -9.50 -14.72 -22.62
C SER A 834 -8.91 -15.51 -23.80
N LYS A 835 -9.34 -15.15 -25.01
CA LYS A 835 -8.76 -15.65 -26.29
C LYS A 835 -7.59 -14.79 -26.80
N LYS A 836 -7.13 -13.80 -26.02
CA LYS A 836 -6.11 -12.85 -26.51
C LYS A 836 -4.75 -13.54 -26.71
N LYS A 837 -4.16 -13.31 -27.88
CA LYS A 837 -2.73 -13.54 -28.10
C LYS A 837 -1.96 -12.73 -27.06
N ILE A 838 -1.02 -13.37 -26.39
CA ILE A 838 -0.10 -12.72 -25.45
C ILE A 838 0.54 -11.52 -26.17
N GLY A 839 0.24 -10.31 -25.71
CA GLY A 839 0.84 -9.09 -26.23
C GLY A 839 2.34 -9.10 -25.94
N LYS A 840 3.15 -8.48 -26.80
CA LYS A 840 4.58 -8.33 -26.52
C LYS A 840 4.78 -7.56 -25.21
N CYS A 841 5.60 -8.12 -24.32
CA CYS A 841 6.04 -7.48 -23.09
C CYS A 841 6.59 -6.07 -23.40
N ARG A 842 6.08 -5.05 -22.72
CA ARG A 842 6.56 -3.67 -22.86
C ARG A 842 7.96 -3.56 -22.28
N ARG A 843 8.94 -3.30 -23.13
CA ARG A 843 10.32 -2.95 -22.71
C ARG A 843 10.41 -1.48 -22.35
N VAL A 844 11.13 -1.18 -21.27
CA VAL A 844 11.33 0.18 -20.79
C VAL A 844 12.69 0.66 -21.28
N LYS A 845 12.70 1.68 -22.14
CA LYS A 845 13.95 2.25 -22.65
C LYS A 845 14.47 3.30 -21.68
N THR A 846 15.56 3.01 -20.99
CA THR A 846 16.30 4.04 -20.26
C THR A 846 17.13 4.85 -21.26
N LEU A 847 16.73 6.10 -21.52
CA LEU A 847 17.47 7.00 -22.40
C LEU A 847 18.65 7.63 -21.66
N SER A 848 19.86 7.48 -22.21
CA SER A 848 21.05 8.23 -21.78
C SER A 848 21.31 9.39 -22.74
N ILE A 849 21.67 10.56 -22.22
CA ILE A 849 22.15 11.67 -23.05
C ILE A 849 23.56 11.35 -23.54
N LYS A 850 23.79 11.46 -24.85
CA LYS A 850 25.13 11.25 -25.43
C LYS A 850 26.00 12.49 -25.26
N ARG A 851 27.31 12.26 -25.11
CA ARG A 851 28.31 13.33 -25.02
C ARG A 851 28.28 14.20 -26.28
N GLY A 852 27.94 15.49 -26.13
CA GLY A 852 27.85 16.46 -27.23
C GLY A 852 26.43 16.87 -27.62
N GLU A 853 25.39 16.16 -27.17
CA GLU A 853 23.99 16.56 -27.36
C GLU A 853 23.67 17.78 -26.47
N ARG A 854 23.30 18.90 -27.10
CA ARG A 854 22.89 20.12 -26.39
C ARG A 854 21.38 20.10 -26.16
N LYS A 855 20.96 19.55 -25.03
CA LYS A 855 19.57 19.63 -24.55
C LYS A 855 19.44 20.61 -23.39
N LYS A 856 18.33 21.34 -23.33
CA LYS A 856 17.94 22.18 -22.20
C LYS A 856 17.43 21.30 -21.06
N ILE A 857 18.01 21.43 -19.88
CA ILE A 857 17.66 20.66 -18.69
C ILE A 857 16.64 21.43 -17.85
N TYR A 858 15.50 20.81 -17.55
CA TYR A 858 14.51 21.31 -16.62
C TYR A 858 14.70 20.67 -15.24
N LEU A 859 14.93 21.49 -14.22
CA LEU A 859 15.13 21.06 -12.84
C LEU A 859 13.85 21.25 -12.02
N PRO A 860 13.42 20.26 -11.22
CA PRO A 860 12.31 20.43 -10.30
C PRO A 860 12.64 21.46 -9.23
N TYR A 861 11.67 22.32 -8.91
CA TYR A 861 11.79 23.25 -7.79
C TYR A 861 11.60 22.48 -6.48
N MET A 862 12.70 22.00 -5.90
CA MET A 862 12.69 21.38 -4.57
C MET A 862 12.85 22.43 -3.46
N SER A 863 13.71 23.42 -3.69
CA SER A 863 13.96 24.58 -2.84
C SER A 863 14.81 25.56 -3.65
N ASP A 864 15.15 26.70 -3.07
CA ASP A 864 15.94 27.74 -3.74
C ASP A 864 17.35 27.27 -4.16
N HIS A 865 17.82 26.15 -3.60
CA HIS A 865 19.01 25.43 -4.06
C HIS A 865 18.97 25.06 -5.55
N ALA A 866 17.78 24.87 -6.13
CA ALA A 866 17.60 24.57 -7.54
C ALA A 866 18.15 25.70 -8.44
N PHE A 867 18.06 26.96 -8.02
CA PHE A 867 18.60 28.10 -8.78
C PHE A 867 20.14 28.08 -8.82
N ALA A 868 20.77 27.75 -7.69
CA ALA A 868 22.21 27.58 -7.62
C ALA A 868 22.68 26.41 -8.50
N LEU A 869 21.92 25.31 -8.52
CA LEU A 869 22.20 24.14 -9.36
C LEU A 869 22.05 24.48 -10.86
N ALA A 870 21.01 25.21 -11.25
CA ALA A 870 20.83 25.71 -12.62
C ALA A 870 21.97 26.66 -13.05
N GLY A 871 22.43 27.52 -12.13
CA GLY A 871 23.63 28.34 -12.31
C GLY A 871 24.88 27.50 -12.57
N ALA A 872 25.07 26.41 -11.81
CA ALA A 872 26.21 25.50 -11.99
C ALA A 872 26.18 24.76 -13.34
N PHE A 873 25.01 24.28 -13.78
CA PHE A 873 24.85 23.69 -15.12
C PHE A 873 25.22 24.70 -16.22
N SER A 874 24.71 25.93 -16.09
CA SER A 874 24.98 27.02 -17.04
C SER A 874 26.48 27.35 -17.12
N ALA A 875 27.16 27.42 -15.98
CA ALA A 875 28.61 27.65 -15.89
C ALA A 875 29.47 26.51 -16.50
N CYS A 876 28.87 25.35 -16.73
CA CYS A 876 29.47 24.19 -17.39
C CYS A 876 29.04 24.05 -18.86
N GLY A 877 28.35 25.04 -19.43
CA GLY A 877 27.95 25.06 -20.84
C GLY A 877 26.67 24.27 -21.14
N VAL A 878 25.90 23.88 -20.11
CA VAL A 878 24.63 23.19 -20.24
C VAL A 878 23.49 24.15 -19.92
N GLN A 879 22.56 24.34 -20.85
CA GLN A 879 21.41 25.20 -20.61
C GLN A 879 20.50 24.52 -19.58
N ALA A 880 20.20 25.22 -18.49
CA ALA A 880 19.40 24.71 -17.39
C ALA A 880 18.38 25.75 -16.92
N GLU A 881 17.17 25.29 -16.63
CA GLU A 881 16.07 26.11 -16.14
C GLU A 881 15.37 25.41 -14.97
N VAL A 882 15.01 26.16 -13.94
CA VAL A 882 14.22 25.66 -12.82
C VAL A 882 12.75 25.73 -13.21
N MET A 883 12.02 24.63 -13.08
CA MET A 883 10.57 24.58 -13.29
C MET A 883 9.87 25.51 -12.29
N PRO A 884 8.65 25.99 -12.60
CA PRO A 884 7.87 26.80 -11.67
C PRO A 884 7.69 26.11 -10.31
N PRO A 885 7.56 26.88 -9.21
CA PRO A 885 7.19 26.33 -7.91
C PRO A 885 5.92 25.48 -8.01
N SER A 886 5.89 24.39 -7.26
CA SER A 886 4.73 23.50 -7.24
C SER A 886 3.51 24.19 -6.61
N ASP A 887 2.33 23.83 -7.11
CA ASP A 887 1.05 24.31 -6.62
C ASP A 887 -0.01 23.18 -6.63
N GLU A 888 -1.28 23.53 -6.40
CA GLU A 888 -2.38 22.57 -6.43
C GLU A 888 -2.51 21.84 -7.77
N GLU A 889 -2.14 22.49 -8.88
CA GLU A 889 -2.14 21.87 -10.21
C GLU A 889 -1.06 20.77 -10.30
N SER A 890 0.08 20.97 -9.64
CA SER A 890 1.14 19.94 -9.55
C SER A 890 0.62 18.71 -8.79
N VAL A 891 -0.09 18.89 -7.68
CA VAL A 891 -0.69 17.78 -6.92
C VAL A 891 -1.75 17.06 -7.75
N PHE A 892 -2.61 17.82 -8.44
CA PHE A 892 -3.66 17.28 -9.30
C PHE A 892 -3.09 16.37 -10.41
N TRP A 893 -2.13 16.87 -11.21
CA TRP A 893 -1.53 16.07 -12.27
C TRP A 893 -0.72 14.90 -11.73
N GLY A 894 0.01 15.11 -10.62
CA GLY A 894 0.75 14.04 -9.95
C GLY A 894 -0.17 12.89 -9.52
N ARG A 895 -1.25 13.18 -8.80
CA ARG A 895 -2.21 12.18 -8.32
C ARG A 895 -2.94 11.47 -9.46
N LYS A 896 -3.28 12.20 -10.53
CA LYS A 896 -3.96 11.64 -11.70
C LYS A 896 -3.18 10.53 -12.42
N HIS A 897 -1.85 10.57 -12.34
CA HIS A 897 -0.96 9.64 -13.06
C HIS A 897 -0.12 8.76 -12.14
N THR A 898 -0.40 8.76 -10.85
CA THR A 898 0.21 7.87 -9.85
C THR A 898 -0.89 7.10 -9.13
N THR A 899 -0.53 6.05 -8.40
CA THR A 899 -1.53 5.26 -7.66
C THR A 899 -1.94 5.88 -6.32
N GLY A 900 -1.32 7.01 -5.95
CA GLY A 900 -1.50 7.68 -4.66
C GLY A 900 -0.79 6.98 -3.49
N ARG A 901 -0.05 5.90 -3.76
CA ARG A 901 0.72 5.12 -2.76
C ARG A 901 2.19 5.52 -2.72
N GLU A 902 2.65 6.17 -3.78
CA GLU A 902 3.99 6.69 -3.94
C GLU A 902 4.28 7.80 -2.92
N CYS A 903 5.55 8.07 -2.65
CA CYS A 903 5.91 9.17 -1.76
C CYS A 903 5.38 10.50 -2.29
N TYR A 904 4.89 11.38 -1.41
CA TYR A 904 4.37 12.69 -1.80
C TYR A 904 5.36 13.53 -2.67
N PRO A 905 6.69 13.53 -2.41
CA PRO A 905 7.66 14.13 -3.34
C PRO A 905 7.64 13.57 -4.76
N ALA A 906 7.39 12.26 -4.95
CA ALA A 906 7.28 11.66 -6.28
C ALA A 906 6.03 12.18 -7.00
N ILE A 907 4.92 12.34 -6.29
CA ILE A 907 3.66 12.89 -6.81
C ILE A 907 3.88 14.33 -7.28
N ILE A 908 4.42 15.20 -6.42
CA ILE A 908 4.68 16.61 -6.73
C ILE A 908 5.59 16.75 -7.95
N THR A 909 6.77 16.12 -7.91
CA THR A 909 7.77 16.31 -8.97
C THR A 909 7.32 15.74 -10.31
N THR A 910 6.50 14.68 -10.30
CA THR A 910 5.85 14.16 -11.51
C THR A 910 4.81 15.14 -12.05
N GLY A 911 4.01 15.74 -11.17
CA GLY A 911 3.09 16.81 -11.52
C GLY A 911 3.78 18.00 -12.16
N ASP A 912 4.91 18.45 -11.60
CA ASP A 912 5.70 19.55 -12.15
C ASP A 912 6.22 19.22 -13.56
N MET A 913 6.69 17.99 -13.80
CA MET A 913 7.10 17.55 -15.14
C MET A 913 5.91 17.60 -16.13
N ILE A 914 4.74 17.10 -15.74
CA ILE A 914 3.54 17.11 -16.58
C ILE A 914 3.09 18.54 -16.89
N ARG A 915 3.12 19.44 -15.90
CA ARG A 915 2.83 20.86 -16.11
C ARG A 915 3.81 21.48 -17.09
N GLN A 916 5.10 21.17 -16.98
CA GLN A 916 6.11 21.64 -17.91
C GLN A 916 5.87 21.14 -19.34
N LEU A 917 5.47 19.88 -19.53
CA LEU A 917 5.10 19.33 -20.84
C LEU A 917 3.92 20.06 -21.50
N LYS A 918 2.99 20.57 -20.68
CA LYS A 918 1.77 21.25 -21.13
C LYS A 918 2.00 22.72 -21.49
N ARG A 919 3.15 23.28 -21.16
CA ARG A 919 3.46 24.67 -21.53
C ARG A 919 3.79 24.76 -23.02
N GLY A 920 3.31 25.81 -23.68
CA GLY A 920 3.50 26.02 -25.11
C GLY A 920 4.96 26.26 -25.54
N ASP A 921 5.87 26.50 -24.58
CA ASP A 921 7.31 26.73 -24.79
C ASP A 921 8.17 25.46 -24.66
N PHE A 922 7.57 24.29 -24.39
CA PHE A 922 8.32 23.03 -24.25
C PHE A 922 8.53 22.33 -25.61
N ASP A 923 9.80 22.13 -25.99
CA ASP A 923 10.17 21.34 -27.17
C ASP A 923 10.77 19.97 -26.77
N PRO A 924 10.08 18.85 -27.04
CA PRO A 924 10.54 17.50 -26.69
C PRO A 924 11.90 17.11 -27.28
N LYS A 925 12.25 17.62 -28.47
CA LYS A 925 13.49 17.22 -29.16
C LYS A 925 14.72 17.81 -28.50
N THR A 926 14.58 19.03 -27.97
CA THR A 926 15.68 19.80 -27.37
C THR A 926 15.63 19.80 -25.83
N SER A 927 14.65 19.15 -25.22
CA SER A 927 14.45 19.19 -23.76
C SER A 927 14.84 17.88 -23.06
N CYS A 928 15.20 18.02 -21.78
CA CYS A 928 15.49 16.94 -20.85
C CYS A 928 15.00 17.32 -19.44
N PHE A 929 14.52 16.35 -18.66
CA PHE A 929 14.23 16.55 -17.24
C PHE A 929 15.38 16.07 -16.35
N PHE A 930 15.64 16.76 -15.25
CA PHE A 930 16.55 16.32 -14.19
C PHE A 930 15.77 15.68 -13.05
N MET A 931 16.26 14.54 -12.55
CA MET A 931 15.78 13.95 -11.31
C MET A 931 16.96 13.34 -10.55
N GLY A 932 17.04 13.55 -9.23
CA GLY A 932 18.12 12.93 -8.45
C GLY A 932 17.99 11.40 -8.41
N GLY A 933 19.11 10.69 -8.54
CA GLY A 933 19.20 9.24 -8.41
C GLY A 933 19.75 8.78 -7.06
N SER A 934 19.34 7.60 -6.59
CA SER A 934 19.89 6.93 -5.40
C SER A 934 19.86 5.41 -5.55
N SER A 935 20.85 4.73 -4.96
CA SER A 935 20.92 3.26 -4.89
C SER A 935 20.67 2.72 -3.48
N GLY A 936 20.19 3.56 -2.55
CA GLY A 936 19.90 3.17 -1.17
C GLY A 936 18.50 2.56 -0.99
N PRO A 937 18.21 1.91 0.15
CA PRO A 937 16.99 1.11 0.36
C PRO A 937 15.67 1.90 0.41
N CYS A 938 15.71 3.24 0.35
CA CYS A 938 14.55 4.14 0.33
C CYS A 938 13.76 4.02 -0.99
N ARG A 939 12.60 4.68 -1.14
CA ARG A 939 11.82 4.71 -2.40
C ARG A 939 12.36 5.69 -3.45
N PHE A 940 13.14 6.69 -3.03
CA PHE A 940 13.62 7.79 -3.88
C PHE A 940 14.30 7.33 -5.18
N GLY A 941 15.09 6.25 -5.13
CA GLY A 941 15.80 5.72 -6.30
C GLY A 941 14.89 5.17 -7.41
N GLN A 942 13.58 5.03 -7.17
CA GLN A 942 12.61 4.54 -8.15
C GLN A 942 11.82 5.66 -8.87
N TYR A 943 12.00 6.93 -8.48
CA TYR A 943 11.19 8.03 -9.02
C TYR A 943 11.40 8.22 -10.53
N SER A 944 12.65 8.21 -10.99
CA SER A 944 12.98 8.40 -12.40
C SER A 944 12.40 7.29 -13.29
N MET A 945 12.33 6.06 -12.79
CA MET A 945 11.72 4.94 -13.52
C MET A 945 10.20 5.09 -13.60
N LEU A 946 9.53 5.47 -12.52
CA LEU A 946 8.10 5.77 -12.55
C LEU A 946 7.80 6.93 -13.52
N GLN A 947 8.56 8.01 -13.43
CA GLN A 947 8.41 9.17 -14.31
C GLN A 947 8.66 8.83 -15.77
N ARG A 948 9.63 7.96 -16.07
CA ARG A 948 9.87 7.45 -17.43
C ARG A 948 8.63 6.72 -17.98
N LEU A 949 8.01 5.86 -17.18
CA LEU A 949 6.78 5.18 -17.60
C LEU A 949 5.66 6.17 -17.90
N ILE A 950 5.48 7.17 -17.04
CA ILE A 950 4.46 8.21 -17.22
C ILE A 950 4.75 9.04 -18.49
N LEU A 951 6.01 9.46 -18.71
CA LEU A 951 6.38 10.18 -19.94
C LEU A 951 6.13 9.36 -21.20
N ASP A 952 6.39 8.05 -21.16
CA ASP A 952 6.10 7.14 -22.27
C ASP A 952 4.59 7.04 -22.55
N ASP A 953 3.76 7.02 -21.50
CA ASP A 953 2.30 6.97 -21.61
C ASP A 953 1.72 8.27 -22.18
N PHE A 954 2.39 9.40 -21.95
CA PHE A 954 2.08 10.68 -22.58
C PHE A 954 2.65 10.81 -24.02
N GLY A 955 3.36 9.80 -24.52
CA GLY A 955 3.94 9.80 -25.88
C GLY A 955 5.30 10.50 -26.00
N TYR A 956 5.93 10.89 -24.90
CA TYR A 956 7.25 11.57 -24.88
C TYR A 956 8.41 10.59 -24.73
N GLN A 957 8.40 9.51 -25.52
CA GLN A 957 9.39 8.42 -25.44
C GLN A 957 10.83 8.88 -25.70
N ASP A 958 11.02 9.99 -26.42
CA ASP A 958 12.34 10.53 -26.80
C ASP A 958 12.90 11.59 -25.83
N VAL A 959 12.13 12.02 -24.83
CA VAL A 959 12.54 13.03 -23.84
C VAL A 959 13.31 12.33 -22.72
N PRO A 960 14.64 12.49 -22.57
CA PRO A 960 15.40 11.79 -21.54
C PRO A 960 15.15 12.38 -20.14
N ILE A 961 15.25 11.52 -19.13
CA ILE A 961 15.39 11.93 -17.72
C ILE A 961 16.86 11.74 -17.33
N TYR A 962 17.56 12.84 -17.09
CA TYR A 962 18.90 12.82 -16.55
C TYR A 962 18.83 12.50 -15.04
N ALA A 963 19.08 11.23 -14.71
CA ALA A 963 19.06 10.69 -13.36
C ALA A 963 20.40 10.03 -12.98
N PRO A 964 21.42 10.83 -12.61
CA PRO A 964 22.73 10.29 -12.26
C PRO A 964 22.62 9.34 -11.06
N ASN A 965 22.95 8.06 -11.28
CA ASN A 965 22.81 7.00 -10.28
C ASN A 965 24.11 6.74 -9.51
N GLN A 966 23.96 6.26 -8.27
CA GLN A 966 25.08 6.10 -7.33
C GLN A 966 25.89 4.80 -7.56
N ALA A 967 25.33 3.84 -8.29
CA ALA A 967 25.94 2.53 -8.50
C ALA A 967 26.87 2.52 -9.72
N LYS A 968 28.18 2.68 -9.47
CA LYS A 968 29.33 2.44 -10.36
C LYS A 968 29.53 3.37 -11.58
N ASN A 969 28.50 3.87 -12.26
CA ASN A 969 28.65 4.68 -13.49
C ASN A 969 28.49 6.21 -13.30
N PHE A 970 28.63 6.71 -12.07
CA PHE A 970 28.52 8.14 -11.75
C PHE A 970 29.43 9.04 -12.62
N PHE A 971 30.62 8.57 -13.01
CA PHE A 971 31.52 9.31 -13.92
C PHE A 971 31.12 9.24 -15.41
N ALA A 972 30.41 8.20 -15.84
CA ALA A 972 29.86 8.11 -17.20
C ALA A 972 28.62 9.01 -17.34
N ASP A 973 27.80 9.11 -16.29
CA ASP A 973 26.62 9.99 -16.23
C ASP A 973 27.01 11.47 -16.14
N MET A 974 28.18 11.81 -15.61
CA MET A 974 28.74 13.17 -15.64
C MET A 974 29.37 13.55 -16.99
N SER A 975 29.28 12.73 -18.03
CA SER A 975 29.87 13.06 -19.34
C SER A 975 29.29 14.33 -20.01
N ILE A 976 28.16 14.83 -19.51
CA ILE A 976 27.52 16.10 -19.92
C ILE A 976 28.12 17.30 -19.17
N VAL A 977 28.57 17.11 -17.93
CA VAL A 977 29.01 18.18 -17.02
C VAL A 977 30.46 17.96 -16.57
N GLY A 978 31.36 18.91 -16.87
CA GLY A 978 32.78 18.80 -16.52
C GLY A 978 33.04 18.69 -15.01
N LYS A 979 34.28 18.34 -14.62
CA LYS A 979 34.70 18.17 -13.21
C LYS A 979 34.42 19.39 -12.31
N ASP A 980 34.31 20.58 -12.89
CA ASP A 980 34.01 21.83 -12.17
C ASP A 980 32.57 21.89 -11.63
N PHE A 981 31.62 21.16 -12.24
CA PHE A 981 30.21 21.22 -11.87
C PHE A 981 29.98 20.83 -10.41
N GLU A 982 30.60 19.76 -9.94
CA GLU A 982 30.43 19.27 -8.58
C GLU A 982 30.79 20.32 -7.53
N ARG A 983 31.90 21.03 -7.75
CA ARG A 983 32.37 22.04 -6.81
C ARG A 983 31.50 23.30 -6.86
N LEU A 984 31.11 23.74 -8.06
CA LEU A 984 30.22 24.90 -8.22
C LEU A 984 28.84 24.65 -7.60
N ALA A 985 28.26 23.46 -7.84
CA ALA A 985 27.00 23.05 -7.25
C ALA A 985 27.11 22.98 -5.71
N TRP A 986 28.19 22.39 -5.18
CA TRP A 986 28.44 22.36 -3.72
C TRP A 986 28.53 23.76 -3.10
N GLN A 987 29.34 24.65 -3.70
CA GLN A 987 29.49 26.02 -3.21
C GLN A 987 28.17 26.78 -3.22
N GLY A 988 27.35 26.58 -4.26
CA GLY A 988 26.02 27.14 -4.34
C GLY A 988 25.08 26.61 -3.27
N ILE A 989 25.06 25.28 -3.05
CA ILE A 989 24.23 24.67 -2.03
C ILE A 989 24.56 25.23 -0.65
N VAL A 990 25.85 25.26 -0.30
CA VAL A 990 26.31 25.82 0.97
C VAL A 990 25.93 27.29 1.13
N ALA A 991 26.06 28.10 0.08
CA ALA A 991 25.70 29.51 0.13
C ALA A 991 24.20 29.70 0.41
N ILE A 992 23.33 28.95 -0.27
CA ILE A 992 21.88 29.01 -0.04
C ILE A 992 21.53 28.49 1.37
N ASP A 993 22.13 27.39 1.85
CA ASP A 993 21.95 26.89 3.23
C ASP A 993 22.26 27.97 4.28
N ILE A 994 23.31 28.76 4.07
CA ILE A 994 23.67 29.87 4.97
C ILE A 994 22.62 31.00 4.91
N LEU A 995 22.14 31.36 3.71
CA LEU A 995 21.08 32.35 3.55
C LEU A 995 19.77 31.88 4.21
N GLU A 996 19.43 30.60 4.09
CA GLU A 996 18.26 30.00 4.75
C GLU A 996 18.39 30.04 6.28
N LYS A 997 19.59 29.81 6.83
CA LYS A 997 19.85 29.99 8.27
C LYS A 997 19.67 31.45 8.70
N ALA A 998 20.13 32.40 7.88
CA ALA A 998 20.00 33.82 8.16
C ALA A 998 18.54 34.29 8.17
N ILE A 999 17.73 33.93 7.17
CA ILE A 999 16.31 34.31 7.12
C ILE A 999 15.53 33.73 8.31
N ARG A 1000 15.73 32.45 8.65
CA ARG A 1000 15.06 31.80 9.79
C ARG A 1000 15.43 32.43 11.14
N ARG A 1001 16.65 32.99 11.27
CA ARG A 1001 17.08 33.67 12.49
C ARG A 1001 16.57 35.11 12.60
N ILE A 1002 16.29 35.77 11.48
CA ILE A 1002 16.00 37.21 11.43
C ILE A 1002 14.50 37.48 11.25
N ARG A 1003 13.84 36.79 10.32
CA ARG A 1003 12.43 36.99 9.97
C ARG A 1003 11.47 36.91 11.17
N PRO A 1004 11.64 36.00 12.16
CA PRO A 1004 10.75 35.98 13.32
C PRO A 1004 10.78 37.30 14.11
N TYR A 1005 11.92 38.00 14.11
CA TYR A 1005 12.15 39.21 14.89
C TYR A 1005 12.05 40.50 14.07
N GLU A 1006 11.76 40.43 12.76
CA GLU A 1006 11.71 41.61 11.90
C GLU A 1006 10.60 42.58 12.32
N VAL A 1007 10.93 43.87 12.37
CA VAL A 1007 9.98 44.95 12.65
C VAL A 1007 9.14 45.24 11.40
N THR A 1008 9.80 45.42 10.25
CA THR A 1008 9.13 45.61 8.95
C THR A 1008 8.85 44.26 8.29
N LYS A 1009 7.59 43.86 8.27
CA LYS A 1009 7.17 42.56 7.71
C LYS A 1009 7.53 42.44 6.23
N GLY A 1010 8.18 41.32 5.87
CA GLY A 1010 8.57 41.00 4.50
C GLY A 1010 9.90 41.61 4.05
N GLU A 1011 10.56 42.44 4.86
CA GLU A 1011 11.88 43.01 4.51
C GLU A 1011 12.94 41.91 4.42
N THR A 1012 12.94 40.97 5.36
CA THR A 1012 13.91 39.87 5.39
C THR A 1012 13.77 38.95 4.19
N GLU A 1013 12.53 38.66 3.77
CA GLU A 1013 12.23 37.81 2.60
C GLU A 1013 12.75 38.45 1.31
N ARG A 1014 12.54 39.77 1.14
CA ARG A 1014 13.03 40.50 -0.04
C ARG A 1014 14.56 40.49 -0.12
N VAL A 1015 15.24 40.73 1.01
CA VAL A 1015 16.71 40.67 1.08
C VAL A 1015 17.20 39.26 0.78
N TYR A 1016 16.56 38.24 1.34
CA TYR A 1016 16.89 36.84 1.06
C TYR A 1016 16.78 36.52 -0.45
N GLN A 1017 15.65 36.85 -1.08
CA GLN A 1017 15.42 36.53 -2.49
C GLN A 1017 16.42 37.23 -3.41
N GLN A 1018 16.77 38.49 -3.12
CA GLN A 1018 17.81 39.22 -3.83
C GLN A 1018 19.15 38.48 -3.81
N TYR A 1019 19.53 37.92 -2.65
CA TYR A 1019 20.81 37.22 -2.51
C TYR A 1019 20.78 35.78 -3.02
N VAL A 1020 19.62 35.11 -3.07
CA VAL A 1020 19.45 33.84 -3.78
C VAL A 1020 19.77 34.03 -5.27
N GLU A 1021 19.19 35.05 -5.90
CA GLU A 1021 19.46 35.39 -7.30
C GLU A 1021 20.92 35.78 -7.53
N ALA A 1022 21.50 36.59 -6.63
CA ALA A 1022 22.89 37.00 -6.72
C ALA A 1022 23.86 35.80 -6.61
N VAL A 1023 23.57 34.82 -5.74
CA VAL A 1023 24.33 33.57 -5.63
C VAL A 1023 24.24 32.76 -6.92
N ALA A 1024 23.04 32.58 -7.46
CA ALA A 1024 22.85 31.84 -8.72
C ALA A 1024 23.58 32.49 -9.90
N GLU A 1025 23.54 33.83 -10.02
CA GLU A 1025 24.27 34.58 -11.04
C GLU A 1025 25.80 34.52 -10.85
N ALA A 1026 26.26 34.60 -9.60
CA ALA A 1026 27.68 34.48 -9.29
C ALA A 1026 28.24 33.11 -9.67
N ILE A 1027 27.50 32.04 -9.42
CA ILE A 1027 27.87 30.68 -9.85
C ILE A 1027 27.88 30.60 -11.39
N ARG A 1028 26.83 31.10 -12.04
CA ARG A 1028 26.69 31.12 -13.51
C ARG A 1028 27.88 31.80 -14.19
N ARG A 1029 28.37 32.92 -13.63
CA ARG A 1029 29.52 33.68 -14.15
C ARG A 1029 30.88 33.22 -13.61
N ARG A 1030 30.94 32.22 -12.72
CA ARG A 1030 32.15 31.82 -11.97
C ARG A 1030 32.79 33.01 -11.20
N ALA A 1031 31.96 33.89 -10.66
CA ALA A 1031 32.38 35.06 -9.89
C ALA A 1031 32.75 34.70 -8.44
N ASN A 1032 33.27 35.68 -7.68
CA ASN A 1032 33.70 35.47 -6.29
C ASN A 1032 32.51 35.38 -5.32
N LEU A 1033 32.07 34.15 -5.03
CA LEU A 1033 30.94 33.88 -4.14
C LEU A 1033 31.14 34.41 -2.71
N PHE A 1034 32.38 34.46 -2.21
CA PHE A 1034 32.67 35.00 -0.87
C PHE A 1034 32.32 36.50 -0.77
N ALA A 1035 32.53 37.26 -1.84
CA ALA A 1035 32.16 38.68 -1.88
C ALA A 1035 30.62 38.84 -1.78
N VAL A 1036 29.87 38.02 -2.52
CA VAL A 1036 28.40 37.98 -2.46
C VAL A 1036 27.91 37.63 -1.05
N MET A 1037 28.53 36.64 -0.39
CA MET A 1037 28.15 36.29 1.00
C MET A 1037 28.45 37.42 1.99
N LYS A 1038 29.53 38.19 1.78
CA LYS A 1038 29.84 39.38 2.60
C LYS A 1038 28.81 40.49 2.40
N GLU A 1039 28.38 40.72 1.17
CA GLU A 1039 27.30 41.65 0.84
C GLU A 1039 25.98 41.20 1.47
N ALA A 1040 25.65 39.91 1.36
CA ALA A 1040 24.46 39.32 1.97
C ALA A 1040 24.42 39.56 3.47
N LYS A 1041 25.53 39.31 4.18
CA LYS A 1041 25.62 39.60 5.62
C LYS A 1041 25.37 41.08 5.93
N ASN A 1042 25.89 41.99 5.11
CA ASN A 1042 25.66 43.42 5.30
C ASN A 1042 24.18 43.78 5.06
N GLY A 1043 23.53 43.18 4.05
CA GLY A 1043 22.09 43.32 3.82
C GLY A 1043 21.26 42.87 5.02
N PHE A 1044 21.49 41.66 5.52
CA PHE A 1044 20.79 41.13 6.69
C PHE A 1044 21.05 41.92 7.98
N SER A 1045 22.22 42.54 8.13
CA SER A 1045 22.56 43.34 9.32
C SER A 1045 21.84 44.69 9.40
N LYS A 1046 21.28 45.18 8.28
CA LYS A 1046 20.54 46.45 8.23
C LYS A 1046 19.07 46.33 8.65
N ILE A 1047 18.56 45.10 8.71
CA ILE A 1047 17.15 44.82 9.05
C ILE A 1047 16.95 45.07 10.54
N GLU A 1048 15.95 45.89 10.87
CA GLU A 1048 15.57 46.22 12.24
C GLU A 1048 14.84 45.05 12.93
N ARG A 1049 15.15 44.81 14.21
CA ARG A 1049 14.71 43.60 14.94
C ARG A 1049 14.18 43.93 16.33
N GLY A 1050 13.13 43.21 16.74
CA GLY A 1050 12.65 43.19 18.12
C GLY A 1050 13.56 42.40 19.07
N ASN A 1051 13.43 42.65 20.37
CA ASN A 1051 14.26 42.05 21.43
C ASN A 1051 13.64 40.82 22.11
N ASP A 1052 12.43 40.42 21.72
CA ASP A 1052 11.71 39.30 22.36
C ASP A 1052 12.47 37.99 22.14
N ARG A 1053 12.66 37.17 23.18
CA ARG A 1053 13.29 35.84 23.05
C ARG A 1053 12.23 34.77 22.81
N ARG A 1054 12.16 34.22 21.59
CA ARG A 1054 11.19 33.16 21.23
C ARG A 1054 11.71 31.74 21.53
N PRO A 1055 10.85 30.76 21.84
CA PRO A 1055 11.26 29.36 21.90
C PRO A 1055 11.75 28.87 20.54
N VAL A 1056 12.82 28.07 20.56
CA VAL A 1056 13.45 27.54 19.34
C VAL A 1056 12.95 26.12 19.12
N ILE A 1057 12.50 25.82 17.91
CA ILE A 1057 12.00 24.50 17.51
C ILE A 1057 12.94 23.89 16.49
N GLY A 1058 13.34 22.65 16.71
CA GLY A 1058 14.09 21.87 15.72
C GLY A 1058 13.15 21.23 14.70
N LEU A 1059 13.33 21.56 13.42
CA LEU A 1059 12.63 20.95 12.29
C LEU A 1059 13.51 19.85 11.69
N ILE A 1060 13.04 18.61 11.82
CA ILE A 1060 13.66 17.39 11.32
C ILE A 1060 12.68 16.63 10.41
N GLY A 1061 13.12 15.50 9.86
CA GLY A 1061 12.30 14.63 9.04
C GLY A 1061 12.81 14.56 7.60
N GLU A 1062 11.91 14.17 6.70
CA GLU A 1062 12.25 13.82 5.31
C GLU A 1062 12.70 15.05 4.52
N PHE A 1063 13.84 14.92 3.86
CA PHE A 1063 14.62 15.98 3.25
C PHE A 1063 13.82 16.85 2.27
N PHE A 1064 13.05 16.25 1.37
CA PHE A 1064 12.28 17.01 0.39
C PHE A 1064 11.16 17.79 1.08
N VAL A 1065 10.34 17.11 1.88
CA VAL A 1065 9.18 17.76 2.54
C VAL A 1065 9.63 18.80 3.56
N ARG A 1066 10.72 18.56 4.27
CA ARG A 1066 11.33 19.50 5.23
C ARG A 1066 11.69 20.83 4.56
N SER A 1067 12.26 20.78 3.36
CA SER A 1067 12.78 21.96 2.66
C SER A 1067 11.79 22.60 1.67
N HIS A 1068 10.83 21.85 1.15
CA HIS A 1068 9.92 22.32 0.11
C HIS A 1068 8.64 22.95 0.71
N SER A 1069 8.55 24.29 0.63
CA SER A 1069 7.53 25.13 1.29
C SER A 1069 6.08 24.75 0.95
N PHE A 1070 5.77 24.44 -0.31
CA PHE A 1070 4.42 24.05 -0.68
C PHE A 1070 4.06 22.66 -0.12
N SER A 1071 5.00 21.71 -0.12
CA SER A 1071 4.72 20.33 0.34
C SER A 1071 4.51 20.21 1.84
N ASN A 1072 5.08 21.12 2.63
CA ASN A 1072 4.89 21.17 4.08
C ASN A 1072 3.91 22.27 4.50
N GLU A 1073 3.09 22.77 3.56
CA GLU A 1073 2.08 23.80 3.81
C GLU A 1073 2.64 25.04 4.55
N ASN A 1074 3.87 25.45 4.19
CA ASN A 1074 4.59 26.55 4.81
C ASN A 1074 4.75 26.42 6.34
N ILE A 1075 5.04 25.22 6.84
CA ILE A 1075 5.17 24.92 8.28
C ILE A 1075 6.05 25.90 9.06
N VAL A 1076 7.15 26.37 8.46
CA VAL A 1076 8.05 27.34 9.07
C VAL A 1076 7.32 28.65 9.36
N LYS A 1077 6.57 29.18 8.37
CA LYS A 1077 5.80 30.42 8.54
C LYS A 1077 4.67 30.24 9.56
N LYS A 1078 4.01 29.07 9.57
CA LYS A 1078 2.99 28.73 10.57
C LYS A 1078 3.55 28.73 12.00
N LEU A 1079 4.71 28.11 12.23
CA LEU A 1079 5.39 28.11 13.54
C LEU A 1079 5.86 29.52 13.95
N GLU A 1080 6.39 30.30 13.01
CA GLU A 1080 6.80 31.69 13.26
C GLU A 1080 5.62 32.59 13.64
N ALA A 1081 4.45 32.38 13.01
CA ALA A 1081 3.21 33.09 13.35
C ALA A 1081 2.72 32.78 14.78
N LEU A 1082 3.00 31.57 15.29
CA LEU A 1082 2.73 31.17 16.68
C LEU A 1082 3.76 31.73 17.68
N GLY A 1083 4.71 32.55 17.24
CA GLY A 1083 5.72 33.18 18.08
C GLY A 1083 6.92 32.29 18.38
N LEU A 1084 7.26 31.37 17.49
CA LEU A 1084 8.40 30.46 17.61
C LEU A 1084 9.53 30.84 16.64
N GLU A 1085 10.75 30.40 16.93
CA GLU A 1085 11.89 30.40 16.01
C GLU A 1085 12.13 28.97 15.52
N VAL A 1086 12.52 28.78 14.26
CA VAL A 1086 12.70 27.44 13.67
C VAL A 1086 14.14 27.22 13.22
N TRP A 1087 14.76 26.15 13.71
CA TRP A 1087 16.05 25.64 13.22
C TRP A 1087 15.80 24.43 12.33
N SER A 1088 16.27 24.46 11.10
CA SER A 1088 16.14 23.33 10.17
C SER A 1088 17.49 22.71 9.88
N ALA A 1089 17.50 21.40 9.72
CA ALA A 1089 18.67 20.67 9.26
C ALA A 1089 19.00 21.08 7.80
N PRO A 1090 20.27 21.42 7.49
CA PRO A 1090 20.67 21.97 6.20
C PRO A 1090 20.69 20.91 5.08
N VAL A 1091 20.66 21.35 3.83
CA VAL A 1091 20.66 20.46 2.66
C VAL A 1091 22.02 19.81 2.43
N ASN A 1092 23.10 20.54 2.72
CA ASN A 1092 24.48 20.06 2.56
C ASN A 1092 24.79 18.79 3.39
N GLU A 1093 24.08 18.54 4.49
CA GLU A 1093 24.30 17.39 5.39
C GLU A 1093 24.18 16.06 4.65
N TRP A 1094 23.25 15.98 3.69
CA TRP A 1094 22.98 14.77 2.92
C TRP A 1094 24.13 14.42 1.98
N PHE A 1095 24.77 15.44 1.40
CA PHE A 1095 25.94 15.26 0.53
C PHE A 1095 27.18 14.83 1.33
N LEU A 1096 27.39 15.39 2.52
CA LEU A 1096 28.46 14.97 3.43
C LEU A 1096 28.21 13.54 3.94
N TYR A 1097 26.96 13.21 4.27
CA TYR A 1097 26.54 11.86 4.63
C TYR A 1097 26.87 10.86 3.52
N ARG A 1098 26.56 11.19 2.26
CA ARG A 1098 26.92 10.36 1.10
C ARG A 1098 28.42 10.09 1.01
N ASN A 1099 29.27 11.11 1.19
CA ASN A 1099 30.73 10.93 1.19
C ASN A 1099 31.19 10.01 2.32
N PHE A 1100 30.64 10.20 3.52
CA PHE A 1100 30.94 9.37 4.68
C PHE A 1100 30.59 7.89 4.42
N ARG A 1101 29.39 7.63 3.86
CA ARG A 1101 28.96 6.27 3.48
C ARG A 1101 29.85 5.66 2.41
N ARG A 1102 30.21 6.41 1.36
CA ARG A 1102 31.14 5.94 0.32
C ARG A 1102 32.48 5.55 0.92
N ASN A 1103 33.04 6.36 1.83
CA ASN A 1103 34.27 6.03 2.54
C ASN A 1103 34.12 4.75 3.38
N MET A 1104 33.00 4.57 4.07
CA MET A 1104 32.75 3.36 4.86
C MET A 1104 32.69 2.12 3.96
N HIS A 1105 31.96 2.18 2.84
CA HIS A 1105 31.91 1.10 1.85
C HIS A 1105 33.28 0.83 1.22
N SER A 1106 34.01 1.85 0.78
CA SER A 1106 35.35 1.69 0.21
C SER A 1106 36.33 1.00 1.17
N LYS A 1107 36.24 1.28 2.49
CA LYS A 1107 37.03 0.55 3.51
C LYS A 1107 36.63 -0.93 3.60
N ILE A 1108 35.33 -1.24 3.57
CA ILE A 1108 34.82 -2.62 3.64
C ILE A 1108 35.23 -3.42 2.39
N PHE A 1109 35.17 -2.81 1.21
CA PHE A 1109 35.50 -3.47 -0.06
C PHE A 1109 36.99 -3.39 -0.45
N GLY A 1110 37.83 -2.70 0.33
CA GLY A 1110 39.26 -2.54 0.05
C GLY A 1110 39.58 -1.63 -1.14
N ASP A 1111 38.67 -0.72 -1.53
CA ASP A 1111 38.87 0.25 -2.62
C ASP A 1111 39.57 1.52 -2.11
N TRP A 1112 40.89 1.42 -1.93
CA TRP A 1112 41.73 2.50 -1.41
C TRP A 1112 41.77 3.74 -2.31
N ARG A 1113 41.60 3.56 -3.62
CA ARG A 1113 41.60 4.67 -4.58
C ARG A 1113 40.36 5.54 -4.40
N SER A 1114 39.17 4.95 -4.42
CA SER A 1114 37.92 5.69 -4.17
C SER A 1114 37.92 6.32 -2.78
N LEU A 1115 38.51 5.67 -1.78
CA LEU A 1115 38.65 6.22 -0.43
C LEU A 1115 39.50 7.50 -0.43
N PHE A 1116 40.65 7.50 -1.09
CA PHE A 1116 41.54 8.67 -1.18
C PHE A 1116 40.87 9.83 -1.94
N GLU A 1117 40.27 9.54 -3.10
CA GLU A 1117 39.55 10.53 -3.91
C GLU A 1117 38.40 11.18 -3.13
N THR A 1118 37.59 10.38 -2.43
CA THR A 1118 36.46 10.87 -1.63
C THR A 1118 36.91 11.63 -0.38
N THR A 1119 38.04 11.24 0.23
CA THR A 1119 38.61 11.95 1.39
C THR A 1119 39.11 13.34 1.01
N ILE A 1120 39.82 13.49 -0.11
CA ILE A 1120 40.22 14.81 -0.64
C ILE A 1120 38.99 15.65 -0.96
N LYS A 1121 38.00 15.07 -1.63
CA LYS A 1121 36.74 15.74 -1.95
C LYS A 1121 36.06 16.27 -0.69
N ASN A 1122 35.94 15.44 0.35
CA ASN A 1122 35.36 15.85 1.63
C ASN A 1122 36.14 16.99 2.28
N TRP A 1123 37.47 16.95 2.24
CA TRP A 1123 38.31 18.03 2.77
C TRP A 1123 38.11 19.35 2.02
N VAL A 1124 38.05 19.32 0.67
CA VAL A 1124 37.77 20.51 -0.13
C VAL A 1124 36.38 21.06 0.18
N GLN A 1125 35.37 20.18 0.32
CA GLN A 1125 34.00 20.58 0.60
C GLN A 1125 33.86 21.26 1.96
N VAL A 1126 34.44 20.68 3.01
CA VAL A 1126 34.47 21.27 4.36
C VAL A 1126 35.26 22.59 4.38
N LYS A 1127 36.35 22.69 3.61
CA LYS A 1127 37.11 23.95 3.47
C LYS A 1127 36.29 25.05 2.78
N ASP A 1128 35.60 24.72 1.70
CA ASP A 1128 34.72 25.66 0.99
C ASP A 1128 33.55 26.09 1.91
N GLU A 1129 33.01 25.17 2.72
CA GLU A 1129 31.98 25.46 3.74
C GLU A 1129 32.47 26.43 4.80
N HIS A 1130 33.62 26.20 5.42
CA HIS A 1130 34.20 27.12 6.41
C HIS A 1130 34.49 28.50 5.81
N LYS A 1131 34.98 28.55 4.57
CA LYS A 1131 35.25 29.82 3.90
C LYS A 1131 33.97 30.63 3.66
N LEU A 1132 32.91 29.99 3.15
CA LEU A 1132 31.65 30.66 2.83
C LEU A 1132 30.82 31.01 4.07
N SER A 1133 30.95 30.25 5.15
CA SER A 1133 30.27 30.53 6.44
C SER A 1133 30.93 31.63 7.26
N HIS A 1134 32.22 31.93 7.05
CA HIS A 1134 32.96 32.94 7.81
C HIS A 1134 32.26 34.32 7.91
N PRO A 1135 31.62 34.90 6.87
CA PRO A 1135 30.90 36.16 7.00
C PRO A 1135 29.75 36.10 8.02
N PHE A 1136 29.17 34.92 8.23
CA PHE A 1136 28.02 34.65 9.09
C PHE A 1136 28.41 33.92 10.39
N CYS A 1137 29.67 33.98 10.81
CA CYS A 1137 30.19 33.28 11.99
C CYS A 1137 29.47 33.62 13.32
N SER A 1138 28.74 34.74 13.35
CA SER A 1138 27.95 35.16 14.51
C SER A 1138 26.60 34.45 14.64
N LEU A 1139 26.17 33.64 13.65
CA LEU A 1139 24.94 32.86 13.74
C LEU A 1139 25.21 31.56 14.53
N GLU A 1140 24.44 31.30 15.59
CA GLU A 1140 24.57 30.09 16.40
C GLU A 1140 24.37 28.80 15.59
N THR A 1141 23.55 28.84 14.55
CA THR A 1141 23.25 27.70 13.66
C THR A 1141 24.32 27.46 12.60
N ILE A 1142 25.35 28.31 12.50
CA ILE A 1142 26.32 28.20 11.40
C ILE A 1142 27.22 26.97 11.53
N ASN A 1143 27.60 26.61 12.76
CA ASN A 1143 28.49 25.50 13.04
C ASN A 1143 27.67 24.21 13.13
N GLU A 1144 27.82 23.36 12.11
CA GLU A 1144 27.21 22.04 12.08
C GLU A 1144 28.18 20.96 12.60
N PRO A 1145 27.68 19.96 13.35
CA PRO A 1145 28.49 18.80 13.72
C PRO A 1145 28.88 17.99 12.47
N SER A 1146 30.03 17.31 12.54
CA SER A 1146 30.43 16.39 11.49
C SER A 1146 29.43 15.23 11.36
N THR A 1147 29.28 14.68 10.16
CA THR A 1147 28.43 13.50 9.93
C THR A 1147 28.75 12.35 10.91
N GLY A 1148 30.04 12.14 11.21
CA GLY A 1148 30.44 11.12 12.19
C GLY A 1148 29.87 11.37 13.58
N LYS A 1149 29.83 12.62 14.04
CA LYS A 1149 29.22 12.99 15.33
C LYS A 1149 27.69 12.81 15.31
N ILE A 1150 27.02 13.22 14.23
CA ILE A 1150 25.57 13.00 14.07
C ILE A 1150 25.21 11.51 14.16
N LEU A 1151 25.96 10.65 13.48
CA LEU A 1151 25.72 9.21 13.53
C LEU A 1151 26.02 8.62 14.91
N ALA A 1152 27.03 9.13 15.62
CA ALA A 1152 27.33 8.71 16.99
C ALA A 1152 26.20 9.08 17.97
N LEU A 1153 25.57 10.25 17.81
CA LEU A 1153 24.41 10.66 18.60
C LEU A 1153 23.16 9.78 18.34
N ALA A 1154 23.04 9.22 17.13
CA ALA A 1154 21.94 8.35 16.76
C ALA A 1154 22.15 6.87 17.16
N GLU A 1155 23.41 6.45 17.31
CA GLU A 1155 23.83 5.06 17.51
C GLU A 1155 23.19 4.33 18.71
N PRO A 1156 22.89 4.99 19.85
CA PRO A 1156 22.16 4.35 20.94
C PRO A 1156 20.77 3.85 20.55
N TYR A 1157 20.17 4.45 19.52
CA TYR A 1157 18.80 4.16 19.09
C TYR A 1157 18.75 3.39 17.76
N ILE A 1158 19.59 3.77 16.78
CA ILE A 1158 19.66 3.15 15.46
C ILE A 1158 21.14 2.93 15.11
N HIS A 1159 21.52 1.67 14.87
CA HIS A 1159 22.91 1.35 14.56
C HIS A 1159 23.37 2.01 13.24
N ARG A 1160 24.62 2.48 13.21
CA ARG A 1160 25.23 3.22 12.08
C ARG A 1160 25.22 2.52 10.73
N THR A 1161 24.95 1.23 10.68
CA THR A 1161 24.90 0.45 9.43
C THR A 1161 23.58 0.62 8.70
N PHE A 1162 22.50 0.98 9.41
CA PHE A 1162 21.21 1.28 8.81
C PHE A 1162 21.34 2.45 7.84
N GLU A 1163 20.93 2.24 6.60
CA GLU A 1163 21.04 3.24 5.55
C GLU A 1163 19.72 3.97 5.32
N GLY A 1164 19.81 5.29 5.27
CA GLY A 1164 18.69 6.15 4.94
C GLY A 1164 18.67 7.36 5.84
N GLU A 1165 17.55 8.07 5.81
CA GLU A 1165 17.40 9.34 6.49
C GLU A 1165 17.00 9.22 7.97
N ALA A 1166 16.45 8.08 8.39
CA ALA A 1166 15.99 7.91 9.77
C ALA A 1166 17.12 8.15 10.77
N ILE A 1167 18.30 7.58 10.53
CA ILE A 1167 19.47 7.76 11.40
C ILE A 1167 19.97 9.21 11.43
N MET A 1168 19.92 9.91 10.29
CA MET A 1168 20.27 11.33 10.22
C MET A 1168 19.27 12.19 10.98
N SER A 1169 17.97 11.92 10.83
CA SER A 1169 16.90 12.64 11.54
C SER A 1169 17.00 12.48 13.05
N ILE A 1170 17.27 11.26 13.54
CA ILE A 1170 17.45 11.00 14.97
C ILE A 1170 18.73 11.65 15.50
N GLY A 1171 19.86 11.50 14.81
CA GLY A 1171 21.11 12.14 15.23
C GLY A 1171 21.00 13.66 15.26
N LYS A 1172 20.26 14.24 14.31
CA LYS A 1172 19.99 15.67 14.26
C LYS A 1172 19.01 16.14 15.32
N ALA A 1173 18.02 15.32 15.69
CA ALA A 1173 17.15 15.55 16.84
C ALA A 1173 17.99 15.69 18.12
N CYS A 1174 18.88 14.72 18.38
CA CYS A 1174 19.78 14.76 19.53
C CYS A 1174 20.67 16.01 19.52
N ASP A 1175 21.28 16.37 18.38
CA ASP A 1175 22.09 17.60 18.24
C ASP A 1175 21.27 18.86 18.59
N PHE A 1176 20.05 18.98 18.09
CA PHE A 1176 19.19 20.11 18.41
C PHE A 1176 18.82 20.15 19.90
N ILE A 1177 18.50 19.01 20.51
CA ILE A 1177 18.18 18.93 21.94
C ILE A 1177 19.39 19.36 22.78
N GLU A 1178 20.59 18.85 22.49
CA GLU A 1178 21.83 19.23 23.19
C GLU A 1178 22.15 20.73 23.05
N ARG A 1179 21.68 21.38 21.98
CA ARG A 1179 21.83 22.82 21.72
C ARG A 1179 20.70 23.67 22.29
N GLY A 1180 19.77 23.08 23.03
CA GLY A 1180 18.76 23.81 23.81
C GLY A 1180 17.47 24.17 23.06
N VAL A 1181 17.06 23.40 22.05
CA VAL A 1181 15.72 23.59 21.47
C VAL A 1181 14.61 23.25 22.48
N SER A 1182 13.49 23.94 22.39
CA SER A 1182 12.33 23.79 23.27
C SER A 1182 11.33 22.73 22.78
N GLY A 1183 11.47 22.25 21.54
CA GLY A 1183 10.63 21.20 20.96
C GLY A 1183 11.13 20.74 19.59
N LEU A 1184 10.58 19.63 19.11
CA LEU A 1184 10.91 19.04 17.81
C LEU A 1184 9.67 18.87 16.93
N VAL A 1185 9.78 19.23 15.66
CA VAL A 1185 8.76 18.94 14.64
C VAL A 1185 9.38 18.03 13.59
N ASN A 1186 8.78 16.85 13.40
CA ASN A 1186 9.18 15.86 12.41
C ASN A 1186 8.22 15.90 11.21
N THR A 1187 8.69 16.40 10.07
CA THR A 1187 7.90 16.51 8.84
C THR A 1187 8.18 15.35 7.91
N ILE A 1188 7.14 14.58 7.56
CA ILE A 1188 7.31 13.37 6.74
C ILE A 1188 6.22 13.30 5.66
N PRO A 1189 6.49 12.70 4.49
CA PRO A 1189 5.44 12.23 3.61
C PRO A 1189 4.58 11.16 4.32
N PHE A 1190 3.28 11.12 4.04
CA PHE A 1190 2.43 10.02 4.48
C PHE A 1190 2.99 8.66 3.99
N THR A 1191 3.02 7.66 4.88
CA THR A 1191 3.66 6.33 4.69
C THR A 1191 5.18 6.31 4.43
N CYS A 1192 5.89 7.42 4.64
CA CYS A 1192 7.35 7.46 4.46
C CYS A 1192 8.06 6.45 5.38
N MET A 1193 8.82 5.50 4.81
CA MET A 1193 9.45 4.44 5.62
C MET A 1193 10.49 5.01 6.60
N PRO A 1194 11.50 5.79 6.15
CA PRO A 1194 12.47 6.38 7.09
C PRO A 1194 11.81 7.34 8.09
N GLY A 1195 10.83 8.14 7.65
CA GLY A 1195 10.12 9.09 8.50
C GLY A 1195 9.32 8.42 9.62
N THR A 1196 8.67 7.30 9.31
CA THR A 1196 7.90 6.51 10.29
C THR A 1196 8.82 5.77 11.27
N ILE A 1197 9.99 5.29 10.81
CA ILE A 1197 11.04 4.73 11.68
C ILE A 1197 11.57 5.81 12.64
N ALA A 1198 11.81 7.03 12.14
CA ALA A 1198 12.21 8.14 13.00
C ALA A 1198 11.11 8.48 14.01
N GLN A 1199 9.83 8.53 13.61
CA GLN A 1199 8.71 8.74 14.53
C GLN A 1199 8.66 7.69 15.65
N ALA A 1200 8.83 6.42 15.33
CA ALA A 1200 8.87 5.33 16.32
C ALA A 1200 9.95 5.56 17.37
N VAL A 1201 11.15 5.97 16.93
CA VAL A 1201 12.32 6.15 17.79
C VAL A 1201 12.29 7.48 18.55
N LEU A 1202 11.67 8.53 17.99
CA LEU A 1202 11.59 9.85 18.61
C LEU A 1202 10.88 9.83 19.96
N LYS A 1203 9.94 8.91 20.18
CA LYS A 1203 9.32 8.71 21.49
C LYS A 1203 10.37 8.37 22.55
N LYS A 1204 11.23 7.39 22.26
CA LYS A 1204 12.30 6.97 23.15
C LYS A 1204 13.36 8.05 23.35
N VAL A 1205 13.73 8.77 22.29
CA VAL A 1205 14.61 9.95 22.39
C VAL A 1205 13.99 11.02 23.28
N SER A 1206 12.69 11.29 23.14
CA SER A 1206 12.01 12.29 23.97
C SER A 1206 12.06 11.93 25.45
N GLU A 1207 11.82 10.67 25.81
CA GLU A 1207 11.90 10.16 27.17
C GLU A 1207 13.32 10.33 27.76
N ASP A 1208 14.35 9.94 27.01
CA ASP A 1208 15.75 9.99 27.46
C ASP A 1208 16.27 11.45 27.63
N TYR A 1209 15.65 12.42 26.95
CA TYR A 1209 15.96 13.85 27.06
C TYR A 1209 14.92 14.67 27.87
N GLY A 1210 14.30 14.03 28.87
CA GLY A 1210 13.43 14.72 29.83
C GLY A 1210 12.09 15.16 29.22
N ASN A 1211 11.47 14.27 28.44
CA ASN A 1211 10.16 14.44 27.80
C ASN A 1211 10.05 15.75 26.99
N ILE A 1212 11.00 15.99 26.09
CA ILE A 1212 10.91 17.16 25.19
C ILE A 1212 9.67 17.04 24.29
N PRO A 1213 8.85 18.11 24.16
CA PRO A 1213 7.70 18.11 23.25
C PRO A 1213 8.13 17.77 21.83
N HIS A 1214 7.44 16.83 21.20
CA HIS A 1214 7.67 16.46 19.82
C HIS A 1214 6.35 16.26 19.08
N LEU A 1215 6.32 16.66 17.81
CA LEU A 1215 5.15 16.54 16.94
C LEU A 1215 5.57 15.97 15.58
N THR A 1216 4.96 14.87 15.16
CA THR A 1216 5.10 14.38 13.78
C THR A 1216 3.91 14.83 12.94
N ILE A 1217 4.18 15.45 11.79
CA ILE A 1217 3.18 15.86 10.80
C ILE A 1217 3.45 15.10 9.51
N ALA A 1218 2.46 14.33 9.08
CA ALA A 1218 2.48 13.60 7.82
C ALA A 1218 1.74 14.40 6.75
N TYR A 1219 2.42 14.66 5.62
CA TYR A 1219 1.88 15.41 4.49
C TYR A 1219 1.60 14.48 3.31
N ASP A 1220 0.44 14.66 2.69
CA ASP A 1220 0.02 13.99 1.46
C ASP A 1220 -0.53 14.95 0.39
N GLY A 1221 -0.60 16.25 0.69
CA GLY A 1221 -1.17 17.28 -0.17
C GLY A 1221 -2.65 17.57 0.05
N LEU A 1222 -3.25 17.01 1.12
CA LEU A 1222 -4.61 17.36 1.56
C LEU A 1222 -4.54 18.11 2.89
N SER A 1223 -5.11 19.32 2.94
CA SER A 1223 -5.12 20.16 4.15
C SER A 1223 -5.87 19.48 5.30
N GLN A 1224 -5.16 19.14 6.37
CA GLN A 1224 -5.78 18.53 7.55
C GLN A 1224 -6.39 19.62 8.44
N ALA A 1225 -7.71 19.57 8.65
CA ALA A 1225 -8.44 20.55 9.47
C ALA A 1225 -7.89 20.69 10.90
N ASN A 1226 -7.30 19.62 11.45
CA ASN A 1226 -6.77 19.59 12.82
C ASN A 1226 -5.28 19.97 12.93
N THR A 1227 -4.57 20.23 11.83
CA THR A 1227 -3.13 20.53 11.88
C THR A 1227 -2.85 21.82 12.63
N GLU A 1228 -3.67 22.85 12.44
CA GLU A 1228 -3.51 24.13 13.14
C GLU A 1228 -3.66 23.97 14.66
N MET A 1229 -4.71 23.28 15.10
CA MET A 1229 -4.94 22.99 16.52
C MET A 1229 -3.77 22.20 17.16
N ARG A 1230 -3.22 21.22 16.44
CA ARG A 1230 -2.05 20.44 16.91
C ARG A 1230 -0.80 21.31 17.03
N LEU A 1231 -0.59 22.23 16.08
CA LEU A 1231 0.52 23.18 16.11
C LEU A 1231 0.39 24.19 17.24
N GLU A 1232 -0.80 24.70 17.50
CA GLU A 1232 -1.09 25.59 18.64
C GLU A 1232 -0.82 24.89 19.97
N THR A 1233 -1.30 23.65 20.12
CA THR A 1233 -1.05 22.83 21.32
C THR A 1233 0.45 22.58 21.53
N PHE A 1234 1.17 22.22 20.47
CA PHE A 1234 2.61 22.05 20.50
C PHE A 1234 3.35 23.34 20.85
N ALA A 1235 2.94 24.48 20.26
CA ALA A 1235 3.52 25.78 20.54
C ALA A 1235 3.34 26.18 22.01
N HIS A 1236 2.20 25.88 22.61
CA HIS A 1236 1.95 26.07 24.04
C HIS A 1236 2.92 25.24 24.89
N GLN A 1237 3.05 23.93 24.60
CA GLN A 1237 3.98 23.04 25.33
C GLN A 1237 5.44 23.50 25.22
N ALA A 1238 5.87 23.98 24.04
CA ALA A 1238 7.22 24.48 23.84
C ALA A 1238 7.48 25.79 24.61
N LYS A 1239 6.49 26.68 24.70
CA LYS A 1239 6.57 27.91 25.51
C LYS A 1239 6.68 27.58 27.00
N GLU A 1240 5.82 26.70 27.50
CA GLU A 1240 5.83 26.26 28.90
C GLU A 1240 7.17 25.60 29.30
N ARG A 1241 7.73 24.75 28.44
CA ARG A 1241 9.06 24.15 28.69
C ARG A 1241 10.14 25.23 28.79
N LYS A 1242 10.11 26.24 27.92
CA LYS A 1242 11.09 27.33 27.97
C LYS A 1242 10.98 28.13 29.26
N GLU A 1243 9.75 28.41 29.73
CA GLU A 1243 9.51 29.08 31.02
C GLU A 1243 10.03 28.28 32.21
N ARG A 1244 10.02 26.95 32.15
CA ARG A 1244 10.60 26.08 33.19
C ARG A 1244 12.13 25.99 33.14
N GLN A 1245 12.76 26.34 32.00
CA GLN A 1245 14.22 26.26 31.79
C GLN A 1245 14.93 27.60 32.00
N GLY A 1246 14.21 28.73 31.93
CA GLY A 1246 14.72 30.08 32.23
C GLY A 1246 14.47 30.46 33.68
#